data_AF-A0A178Z9L5-F1
#
_entry.id   AF-A0A178Z9L5-F1
#
_cell.length_a   1.000
_cell.length_b   1.000
_cell.length_c   1.000
_cell.angle_alpha   90.00
_cell.angle_beta   90.00
_cell.angle_gamma   90.00
#
_symmetry.space_group_name_H-M   'P 1'
#
loop_
_entity.id
_entity.type
_entity.pdbx_description
1 polymer ?
#
loop_
_entity_poly.entity_id
_entity_poly.type
_entity_poly.pdbx_seq_one_letter_code
_entity_poly.pdbx_strand_id
1 'polypeptide(L)'
;MIAEHKPWDEVPYTIQSEARRIYETIVSDPRLNLPEEVKRLEDKIQFTGDESDAFFPVPFKAAESQAGLLGYIGLLALAISKDRYGIEQECQIDVAQALLNGLGALFIRHEGEWLSGSPKMMAAVQRWDHGMTRELYRQLATNIYMSKDGRWYSLHGNMNPTPLLEMLNLPQHNEKNLTWPEIIEMYSNVVGDIHSQVLDNWSNNVYRTPGTLCLEKDEFESTPQGRAIKDEPYYNLIAQQHYTQPVVSWDGVHFDPADRRPLSGIKVLDLSRAIAAPTIGRVCAALGATVIRVSCSKNTELPITLIDGCIGKTSVDIDLKSFEGRKKLLELIEEADVFIDGYRPAVMEHLGFGRDAVLGLVASRDRGLVYCQENCYGWKGPWTTRPGWAQIADTVCGIGLDIGRFHGYDEPHIFPGPNADYLTGHAGAAGVLHGLYLRSRQGGSYVVQCSLVVSNMQMQSYGKYTEEQQAALKARNRDLIGKIRHYDEIVSHGRNQNVIRGFIADRGFDKAIKHEYYQKVDGSQYSTIGGVSSYISESQPDSYASKGILLLLPDGFGLAKHNLILADNFAKEGWRVIIPDYFESDPLPIQFLKQDPSLSINEQPWPEEEKQILRDLDFPAWLRRHNHTKVSSLLEGLTSRISSQHPDTAIVGVGYCFGGKHVLRLSKNVLKAAACFHPSFVEAEDMNGIRAPLYIGLAEKDDMVPASLPEDLRRWARSGMKPGVPFKMESFPHMGHGFAARPDTEDASVRAQYQRAFQRTLEHFIKFASD
;
A
#
# COMPACT_ATOMS: atom_id res chain seq x y z
N MET A 1 -39.16 10.28 -22.39
CA MET A 1 -40.11 9.26 -21.89
C MET A 1 -39.35 8.47 -20.84
N ILE A 2 -39.67 8.69 -19.56
CA ILE A 2 -39.04 7.96 -18.46
C ILE A 2 -39.67 6.57 -18.50
N ALA A 3 -38.87 5.53 -18.75
CA ALA A 3 -39.34 4.16 -18.66
C ALA A 3 -39.81 3.92 -17.21
N GLU A 4 -41.07 3.56 -17.02
CA GLU A 4 -41.60 3.14 -15.72
C GLU A 4 -40.68 2.04 -15.18
N HIS A 5 -39.95 2.32 -14.09
CA HIS A 5 -39.18 1.30 -13.38
C HIS A 5 -40.16 0.27 -12.84
N LYS A 6 -39.99 -0.98 -13.23
CA LYS A 6 -40.73 -2.09 -12.62
C LYS A 6 -40.43 -2.09 -11.11
N PRO A 7 -41.41 -2.38 -10.25
CA PRO A 7 -41.14 -2.64 -8.84
C PRO A 7 -40.04 -3.70 -8.70
N TRP A 8 -39.09 -3.50 -7.79
CA TRP A 8 -37.98 -4.44 -7.59
C TRP A 8 -38.45 -5.86 -7.25
N ASP A 9 -39.63 -6.00 -6.65
CA ASP A 9 -40.28 -7.28 -6.35
C ASP A 9 -40.70 -8.09 -7.61
N GLU A 10 -40.73 -7.46 -8.78
CA GLU A 10 -41.06 -8.10 -10.07
C GLU A 10 -39.82 -8.42 -10.91
N VAL A 11 -38.63 -8.00 -10.49
CA VAL A 11 -37.36 -8.26 -11.19
C VAL A 11 -36.81 -9.60 -10.70
N PRO A 12 -36.62 -10.61 -11.58
CA PRO A 12 -36.04 -11.89 -11.18
C PRO A 12 -34.64 -11.71 -10.59
N TYR A 13 -34.36 -12.45 -9.52
CA TYR A 13 -33.06 -12.40 -8.88
C TYR A 13 -31.94 -12.85 -9.83
N THR A 14 -30.92 -12.00 -9.93
CA THR A 14 -29.55 -12.31 -10.31
C THR A 14 -28.62 -11.47 -9.45
N ILE A 15 -27.34 -11.84 -9.33
CA ILE A 15 -26.37 -10.98 -8.62
C ILE A 15 -26.33 -9.57 -9.20
N GLN A 16 -26.41 -9.41 -10.53
CA GLN A 16 -26.37 -8.12 -11.22
C GLN A 16 -27.60 -7.26 -10.90
N SER A 17 -28.80 -7.85 -10.97
CA SER A 17 -30.04 -7.13 -10.66
C SER A 17 -30.11 -6.71 -9.20
N GLU A 18 -29.67 -7.58 -8.29
CA GLU A 18 -29.65 -7.27 -6.86
C GLU A 18 -28.54 -6.28 -6.50
N ALA A 19 -27.38 -6.35 -7.14
CA ALA A 19 -26.33 -5.34 -7.02
C ALA A 19 -26.81 -3.96 -7.51
N ARG A 20 -27.56 -3.91 -8.62
CA ARG A 20 -28.23 -2.69 -9.10
C ARG A 20 -29.20 -2.14 -8.05
N ARG A 21 -30.10 -2.98 -7.51
CA ARG A 21 -31.04 -2.56 -6.45
C ARG A 21 -30.32 -1.98 -5.23
N ILE A 22 -29.26 -2.64 -4.77
CA ILE A 22 -28.45 -2.17 -3.64
C ILE A 22 -27.79 -0.84 -3.97
N TYR A 23 -27.17 -0.72 -5.14
CA TYR A 23 -26.58 0.52 -5.61
C TYR A 23 -27.58 1.69 -5.64
N GLU A 24 -28.78 1.49 -6.20
CA GLU A 24 -29.82 2.52 -6.22
C GLU A 24 -30.29 2.89 -4.81
N THR A 25 -30.34 1.90 -3.90
CA THR A 25 -30.64 2.14 -2.49
C THR A 25 -29.59 3.03 -1.84
N ILE A 26 -28.31 2.85 -2.16
CA ILE A 26 -27.22 3.70 -1.68
C ILE A 26 -27.32 5.12 -2.28
N VAL A 27 -27.52 5.24 -3.59
CA VAL A 27 -27.61 6.54 -4.30
C VAL A 27 -28.79 7.38 -3.79
N SER A 28 -29.91 6.72 -3.47
CA SER A 28 -31.13 7.35 -2.96
C SER A 28 -31.13 7.60 -1.46
N ASP A 29 -30.13 7.14 -0.70
CA ASP A 29 -30.07 7.33 0.75
C ASP A 29 -29.95 8.82 1.12
N PRO A 30 -31.00 9.43 1.69
CA PRO A 30 -31.00 10.86 2.00
C PRO A 30 -29.95 11.23 3.05
N ARG A 31 -29.51 10.28 3.87
CA ARG A 31 -28.50 10.52 4.92
C ARG A 31 -27.13 10.81 4.32
N LEU A 32 -26.85 10.30 3.13
CA LEU A 32 -25.61 10.56 2.41
C LEU A 32 -25.57 11.97 1.79
N ASN A 33 -26.72 12.63 1.61
CA ASN A 33 -26.81 13.98 1.02
C ASN A 33 -26.07 14.12 -0.32
N LEU A 34 -26.15 13.10 -1.18
CA LEU A 34 -25.48 13.10 -2.49
C LEU A 34 -26.03 14.21 -3.40
N PRO A 35 -25.19 15.02 -4.07
CA PRO A 35 -25.66 16.07 -4.99
C PRO A 35 -26.47 15.51 -6.16
N GLU A 36 -27.52 16.25 -6.56
CA GLU A 36 -28.43 15.83 -7.63
C GLU A 36 -27.73 15.70 -8.98
N GLU A 37 -26.69 16.48 -9.25
CA GLU A 37 -25.85 16.33 -10.44
C GLU A 37 -25.07 15.01 -10.49
N VAL A 38 -24.69 14.47 -9.34
CA VAL A 38 -24.04 13.16 -9.24
C VAL A 38 -25.08 12.06 -9.47
N LYS A 39 -26.27 12.17 -8.84
CA LYS A 39 -27.38 11.22 -9.05
C LYS A 39 -27.78 11.09 -10.52
N ARG A 40 -27.71 12.17 -11.30
CA ARG A 40 -27.99 12.13 -12.76
C ARG A 40 -27.06 11.22 -13.57
N LEU A 41 -25.95 10.76 -13.00
CA LEU A 41 -25.03 9.81 -13.63
C LEU A 41 -25.35 8.35 -13.27
N GLU A 42 -26.42 8.08 -12.51
CA GLU A 42 -26.77 6.74 -12.02
C GLU A 42 -26.87 5.69 -13.13
N ASP A 43 -27.48 6.05 -14.25
CA ASP A 43 -27.63 5.16 -15.42
C ASP A 43 -26.32 4.88 -16.17
N LYS A 44 -25.20 5.50 -15.77
CA LYS A 44 -23.86 5.21 -16.30
C LYS A 44 -23.19 4.04 -15.60
N ILE A 45 -23.76 3.52 -14.52
CA ILE A 45 -23.25 2.35 -13.80
C ILE A 45 -23.96 1.09 -14.29
N GLN A 46 -23.18 0.14 -14.78
CA GLN A 46 -23.65 -1.15 -15.27
C GLN A 46 -23.06 -2.29 -14.45
N PHE A 47 -23.91 -3.25 -14.08
CA PHE A 47 -23.49 -4.48 -13.39
C PHE A 47 -23.38 -5.61 -14.41
N THR A 48 -22.20 -6.20 -14.52
CA THR A 48 -21.85 -7.19 -15.55
C THR A 48 -21.25 -8.45 -14.92
N GLY A 49 -20.81 -9.39 -15.75
CA GLY A 49 -20.17 -10.64 -15.33
C GLY A 49 -21.02 -11.86 -15.67
N ASP A 50 -20.35 -13.01 -15.84
CA ASP A 50 -21.00 -14.26 -16.28
C ASP A 50 -21.74 -14.99 -15.15
N GLU A 51 -21.43 -14.66 -13.90
CA GLU A 51 -22.12 -15.25 -12.75
C GLU A 51 -23.42 -14.51 -12.45
N SER A 52 -24.53 -15.25 -12.42
CA SER A 52 -25.86 -14.71 -12.13
C SER A 52 -26.44 -15.25 -10.83
N ASP A 53 -25.99 -16.41 -10.36
CA ASP A 53 -26.51 -17.09 -9.17
C ASP A 53 -25.58 -16.88 -7.97
N ALA A 54 -26.17 -16.75 -6.79
CA ALA A 54 -25.42 -16.71 -5.53
C ALA A 54 -24.44 -17.90 -5.44
N PHE A 55 -23.19 -17.61 -5.12
CA PHE A 55 -22.13 -18.62 -5.08
C PHE A 55 -21.32 -18.63 -3.79
N PHE A 56 -21.25 -17.53 -3.06
CA PHE A 56 -20.44 -17.45 -1.83
C PHE A 56 -21.21 -18.01 -0.62
N PRO A 57 -20.64 -18.95 0.17
CA PRO A 57 -21.40 -19.78 1.11
C PRO A 57 -21.76 -19.08 2.43
N VAL A 58 -22.52 -17.99 2.34
CA VAL A 58 -23.07 -17.26 3.49
C VAL A 58 -24.55 -16.93 3.22
N PRO A 59 -25.39 -16.73 4.25
CA PRO A 59 -26.82 -16.44 4.03
C PRO A 59 -27.09 -15.00 3.57
N PHE A 60 -26.05 -14.17 3.46
CA PHE A 60 -26.14 -12.74 3.14
C PHE A 60 -25.68 -12.43 1.72
N LYS A 61 -26.20 -11.32 1.18
CA LYS A 61 -25.93 -10.79 -0.16
C LYS A 61 -24.56 -10.08 -0.25
N ALA A 62 -23.48 -10.84 -0.01
CA ALA A 62 -22.13 -10.29 0.08
C ALA A 62 -21.58 -9.81 -1.28
N ALA A 63 -21.77 -10.60 -2.35
CA ALA A 63 -21.27 -10.24 -3.68
C ALA A 63 -21.99 -9.00 -4.23
N GLU A 64 -23.29 -8.95 -4.02
CA GLU A 64 -24.20 -7.89 -4.43
C GLU A 64 -23.89 -6.60 -3.65
N SER A 65 -23.62 -6.69 -2.34
CA SER A 65 -23.26 -5.54 -1.51
C SER A 65 -21.90 -4.95 -1.91
N GLN A 66 -20.89 -5.79 -2.16
CA GLN A 66 -19.58 -5.36 -2.66
C GLN A 66 -19.71 -4.67 -4.02
N ALA A 67 -20.45 -5.30 -4.94
CA ALA A 67 -20.68 -4.74 -6.27
C ALA A 67 -21.43 -3.40 -6.19
N GLY A 68 -22.54 -3.33 -5.46
CA GLY A 68 -23.33 -2.11 -5.33
C GLY A 68 -22.54 -0.93 -4.76
N LEU A 69 -21.72 -1.18 -3.73
CA LEU A 69 -20.86 -0.16 -3.13
C LEU A 69 -19.70 0.27 -4.06
N LEU A 70 -19.12 -0.65 -4.82
CA LEU A 70 -18.14 -0.33 -5.87
C LEU A 70 -18.78 0.46 -7.02
N GLY A 71 -20.03 0.17 -7.39
CA GLY A 71 -20.81 0.97 -8.32
C GLY A 71 -21.01 2.40 -7.81
N TYR A 72 -21.24 2.57 -6.51
CA TYR A 72 -21.33 3.88 -5.86
C TYR A 72 -19.99 4.66 -5.89
N ILE A 73 -18.86 3.98 -5.67
CA ILE A 73 -17.52 4.58 -5.89
C ILE A 73 -17.35 4.97 -7.37
N GLY A 74 -17.75 4.11 -8.30
CA GLY A 74 -17.73 4.37 -9.74
C GLY A 74 -18.52 5.62 -10.10
N LEU A 75 -19.71 5.81 -9.52
CA LEU A 75 -20.54 6.99 -9.72
C LEU A 75 -19.82 8.29 -9.33
N LEU A 76 -19.23 8.31 -8.13
CA LEU A 76 -18.46 9.46 -7.64
C LEU A 76 -17.21 9.72 -8.50
N ALA A 77 -16.53 8.65 -8.94
CA ALA A 77 -15.39 8.74 -9.84
C ALA A 77 -15.77 9.33 -11.22
N LEU A 78 -16.93 8.94 -11.77
CA LEU A 78 -17.47 9.52 -13.01
C LEU A 78 -17.80 11.01 -12.83
N ALA A 79 -18.41 11.39 -11.69
CA ALA A 79 -18.70 12.80 -11.41
C ALA A 79 -17.42 13.64 -11.33
N ILE A 80 -16.38 13.15 -10.65
CA ILE A 80 -15.09 13.83 -10.60
C ILE A 80 -14.47 13.91 -12.00
N SER A 81 -14.41 12.81 -12.76
CA SER A 81 -13.85 12.82 -14.12
C SER A 81 -14.58 13.79 -15.07
N LYS A 82 -15.91 13.89 -14.95
CA LYS A 82 -16.71 14.83 -15.72
C LYS A 82 -16.37 16.27 -15.34
N ASP A 83 -16.33 16.59 -14.04
CA ASP A 83 -16.01 17.93 -13.55
C ASP A 83 -14.56 18.34 -13.86
N ARG A 84 -13.60 17.41 -13.84
CA ARG A 84 -12.17 17.67 -14.08
C ARG A 84 -11.83 17.77 -15.57
N TYR A 85 -12.34 16.85 -16.36
CA TYR A 85 -11.83 16.58 -17.71
C TYR A 85 -12.89 16.67 -18.79
N GLY A 86 -14.16 16.90 -18.43
CA GLY A 86 -15.28 16.83 -19.36
C GLY A 86 -15.50 15.43 -19.94
N ILE A 87 -14.96 14.38 -19.30
CA ILE A 87 -15.09 13.00 -19.77
C ILE A 87 -16.46 12.46 -19.39
N GLU A 88 -17.23 12.05 -20.39
CA GLU A 88 -18.45 11.28 -20.22
C GLU A 88 -18.22 9.83 -20.66
N GLN A 89 -18.42 8.89 -19.75
CA GLN A 89 -18.21 7.46 -19.99
C GLN A 89 -19.14 6.61 -19.12
N GLU A 90 -19.19 5.33 -19.41
CA GLU A 90 -19.88 4.32 -18.59
C GLU A 90 -18.87 3.60 -17.69
N CYS A 91 -19.34 3.10 -16.55
CA CYS A 91 -18.55 2.30 -15.62
C CYS A 91 -19.20 0.93 -15.44
N GLN A 92 -18.43 -0.13 -15.68
CA GLN A 92 -18.88 -1.50 -15.53
C GLN A 92 -18.32 -2.11 -14.25
N ILE A 93 -19.17 -2.76 -13.48
CA ILE A 93 -18.84 -3.49 -12.27
C ILE A 93 -19.11 -4.98 -12.53
N ASP A 94 -18.04 -5.75 -12.74
CA ASP A 94 -18.13 -7.21 -12.80
C ASP A 94 -18.39 -7.75 -11.38
N VAL A 95 -19.51 -8.43 -11.19
CA VAL A 95 -19.97 -8.84 -9.86
C VAL A 95 -19.07 -9.89 -9.20
N ALA A 96 -18.36 -10.71 -9.99
CA ALA A 96 -17.41 -11.69 -9.46
C ALA A 96 -16.09 -11.02 -9.04
N GLN A 97 -15.58 -10.09 -9.86
CA GLN A 97 -14.42 -9.26 -9.48
C GLN A 97 -14.70 -8.40 -8.25
N ALA A 98 -15.91 -7.84 -8.14
CA ALA A 98 -16.31 -7.04 -6.98
C ALA A 98 -16.18 -7.86 -5.68
N LEU A 99 -16.65 -9.10 -5.66
CA LEU A 99 -16.48 -9.96 -4.49
C LEU A 99 -15.01 -10.33 -4.26
N LEU A 100 -14.20 -10.60 -5.30
CA LEU A 100 -12.76 -10.81 -5.12
C LEU A 100 -12.07 -9.61 -4.48
N ASN A 101 -12.46 -8.39 -4.85
CA ASN A 101 -11.95 -7.17 -4.22
C ASN A 101 -12.29 -7.12 -2.73
N GLY A 102 -13.44 -7.70 -2.34
CA GLY A 102 -13.88 -7.91 -0.95
C GLY A 102 -13.25 -9.10 -0.23
N LEU A 103 -12.30 -9.82 -0.84
CA LEU A 103 -11.63 -10.99 -0.27
C LEU A 103 -10.10 -10.98 -0.49
N GLY A 104 -9.55 -9.90 -1.07
CA GLY A 104 -8.23 -9.87 -1.73
C GLY A 104 -7.05 -10.40 -0.93
N ALA A 105 -7.00 -10.14 0.38
CA ALA A 105 -5.91 -10.53 1.27
C ALA A 105 -5.67 -12.06 1.32
N LEU A 106 -6.67 -12.87 0.97
CA LEU A 106 -6.56 -14.33 0.95
C LEU A 106 -6.35 -14.90 -0.46
N PHE A 107 -6.37 -14.07 -1.51
CA PHE A 107 -6.19 -14.49 -2.91
C PHE A 107 -4.77 -14.27 -3.45
N ILE A 108 -3.80 -13.96 -2.58
CA ILE A 108 -2.41 -13.76 -2.98
C ILE A 108 -1.68 -15.11 -3.13
N ARG A 109 -0.90 -15.23 -4.20
CA ARG A 109 -0.03 -16.38 -4.46
C ARG A 109 1.44 -15.98 -4.58
N HIS A 110 2.33 -16.84 -4.15
CA HIS A 110 3.78 -16.70 -4.32
C HIS A 110 4.36 -18.02 -4.84
N GLU A 111 5.04 -17.98 -5.98
CA GLU A 111 5.63 -19.16 -6.65
C GLU A 111 4.65 -20.33 -6.83
N GLY A 112 3.38 -20.02 -7.10
CA GLY A 112 2.32 -21.03 -7.30
C GLY A 112 1.63 -21.50 -6.02
N GLU A 113 2.11 -21.14 -4.84
CA GLU A 113 1.45 -21.47 -3.56
C GLU A 113 0.54 -20.34 -3.08
N TRP A 114 -0.57 -20.69 -2.41
CA TRP A 114 -1.37 -19.71 -1.67
C TRP A 114 -0.55 -19.17 -0.51
N LEU A 115 -0.56 -17.85 -0.37
CA LEU A 115 0.31 -17.19 0.58
C LEU A 115 -0.09 -17.53 2.03
N SER A 116 -1.39 -17.63 2.30
CA SER A 116 -1.98 -18.02 3.60
C SER A 116 -1.42 -19.35 4.12
N GLY A 117 -0.48 -19.27 5.07
CA GLY A 117 0.13 -20.45 5.69
C GLY A 117 1.33 -21.06 4.96
N SER A 118 1.85 -20.45 3.89
CA SER A 118 3.09 -20.90 3.26
C SER A 118 4.33 -20.58 4.13
N PRO A 119 5.30 -21.50 4.28
CA PRO A 119 6.54 -21.25 5.01
C PRO A 119 7.35 -20.07 4.46
N LYS A 120 7.32 -19.85 3.14
CA LYS A 120 8.00 -18.72 2.48
C LYS A 120 7.42 -17.39 2.94
N MET A 121 6.09 -17.30 3.05
CA MET A 121 5.46 -16.12 3.61
C MET A 121 5.89 -15.92 5.06
N MET A 122 5.78 -16.95 5.91
CA MET A 122 6.18 -16.87 7.32
C MET A 122 7.61 -16.32 7.48
N ALA A 123 8.56 -16.84 6.70
CA ALA A 123 9.95 -16.39 6.72
C ALA A 123 10.09 -14.93 6.25
N ALA A 124 9.43 -14.55 5.16
CA ALA A 124 9.52 -13.19 4.62
C ALA A 124 8.92 -12.14 5.57
N VAL A 125 7.86 -12.51 6.29
CA VAL A 125 7.07 -11.57 7.06
C VAL A 125 7.42 -11.47 8.54
N GLN A 126 8.19 -12.43 9.06
CA GLN A 126 8.59 -12.48 10.47
C GLN A 126 9.19 -11.17 10.97
N ARG A 127 9.91 -10.44 10.10
CA ARG A 127 10.51 -9.13 10.41
C ARG A 127 9.52 -8.03 10.83
N TRP A 128 8.22 -8.22 10.57
CA TRP A 128 7.15 -7.28 10.94
C TRP A 128 6.19 -7.85 11.99
N ASP A 129 6.25 -9.15 12.29
CA ASP A 129 5.41 -9.83 13.29
C ASP A 129 6.04 -9.78 14.69
N HIS A 130 6.25 -8.59 15.22
CA HIS A 130 6.80 -8.39 16.58
C HIS A 130 5.89 -8.95 17.69
N GLY A 131 4.62 -9.23 17.39
CA GLY A 131 3.65 -9.81 18.32
C GLY A 131 3.65 -11.34 18.33
N MET A 132 4.44 -11.97 17.46
CA MET A 132 4.53 -13.42 17.27
C MET A 132 3.16 -14.05 17.00
N THR A 133 2.32 -13.35 16.23
CA THR A 133 0.98 -13.80 15.86
C THR A 133 0.99 -15.04 14.97
N ARG A 134 2.14 -15.42 14.40
CA ARG A 134 2.33 -16.64 13.60
C ARG A 134 2.72 -17.87 14.41
N GLU A 135 3.01 -17.72 15.69
CA GLU A 135 3.03 -18.88 16.60
C GLU A 135 1.60 -19.40 16.74
N LEU A 136 1.35 -20.67 16.38
CA LEU A 136 0.00 -21.23 16.34
C LEU A 136 -0.77 -21.02 17.66
N TYR A 137 -0.09 -21.19 18.80
CA TYR A 137 -0.63 -20.97 20.14
C TYR A 137 -1.16 -19.55 20.35
N ARG A 138 -0.42 -18.55 19.87
CA ARG A 138 -0.77 -17.14 19.95
C ARG A 138 -1.78 -16.74 18.87
N GLN A 139 -1.75 -17.38 17.71
CA GLN A 139 -2.74 -17.19 16.64
C GLN A 139 -4.14 -17.60 17.11
N LEU A 140 -4.28 -18.78 17.71
CA LEU A 140 -5.58 -19.34 18.14
C LEU A 140 -6.19 -18.63 19.36
N ALA A 141 -5.49 -17.65 19.94
CA ALA A 141 -6.08 -16.68 20.86
C ALA A 141 -7.23 -15.89 20.22
N THR A 142 -7.16 -15.68 18.90
CA THR A 142 -8.28 -15.16 18.11
C THR A 142 -9.18 -16.32 17.73
N ASN A 143 -10.28 -16.53 18.43
CA ASN A 143 -11.28 -17.55 18.13
C ASN A 143 -12.53 -17.36 18.99
N ILE A 144 -13.57 -18.14 18.72
CA ILE A 144 -14.82 -18.08 19.47
C ILE A 144 -14.92 -19.29 20.40
N TYR A 145 -15.30 -19.07 21.65
CA TYR A 145 -15.42 -20.13 22.65
C TYR A 145 -16.69 -19.97 23.48
N MET A 146 -17.22 -21.07 23.97
CA MET A 146 -18.37 -21.07 24.86
C MET A 146 -17.94 -20.66 26.27
N SER A 147 -18.61 -19.66 26.83
CA SER A 147 -18.38 -19.19 28.21
C SER A 147 -19.21 -19.99 29.22
N LYS A 148 -18.92 -19.79 30.51
CA LYS A 148 -19.55 -20.52 31.64
C LYS A 148 -21.08 -20.45 31.68
N ASP A 149 -21.65 -19.32 31.27
CA ASP A 149 -23.09 -19.07 31.24
C ASP A 149 -23.75 -19.51 29.92
N GLY A 150 -23.08 -20.33 29.11
CA GLY A 150 -23.64 -20.88 27.88
C GLY A 150 -23.78 -19.84 26.75
N ARG A 151 -23.04 -18.73 26.85
CA ARG A 151 -22.98 -17.68 25.83
C ARG A 151 -21.69 -17.83 25.01
N TRP A 152 -21.77 -17.68 23.70
CA TRP A 152 -20.58 -17.64 22.86
C TRP A 152 -19.86 -16.30 23.00
N TYR A 153 -18.52 -16.35 23.15
CA TYR A 153 -17.67 -15.17 23.30
C TYR A 153 -16.54 -15.21 22.27
N SER A 154 -16.45 -14.15 21.45
CA SER A 154 -15.39 -13.99 20.45
C SER A 154 -14.19 -13.30 21.09
N LEU A 155 -13.08 -14.03 21.18
CA LEU A 155 -11.77 -13.53 21.59
C LEU A 155 -10.98 -13.07 20.37
N HIS A 156 -10.16 -12.02 20.53
CA HIS A 156 -9.26 -11.57 19.48
C HIS A 156 -7.89 -11.13 20.04
N GLY A 157 -6.83 -11.80 19.62
CA GLY A 157 -5.44 -11.56 20.05
C GLY A 157 -4.80 -10.29 19.49
N ASN A 158 -5.49 -9.57 18.59
CA ASN A 158 -4.97 -8.36 17.95
C ASN A 158 -3.66 -8.66 17.18
N MET A 159 -2.88 -7.64 16.84
CA MET A 159 -1.51 -7.82 16.31
C MET A 159 -0.50 -8.19 17.40
N ASN A 160 -0.90 -8.21 18.68
CA ASN A 160 -0.06 -8.67 19.80
C ASN A 160 -0.95 -9.37 20.84
N PRO A 161 -0.92 -10.72 20.90
CA PRO A 161 -1.78 -11.49 21.81
C PRO A 161 -1.39 -11.43 23.29
N THR A 162 -0.26 -10.82 23.66
CA THR A 162 0.21 -10.79 25.05
C THR A 162 -0.84 -10.30 26.06
N PRO A 163 -1.54 -9.16 25.85
CA PRO A 163 -2.56 -8.71 26.80
C PRO A 163 -3.74 -9.68 26.96
N LEU A 164 -4.09 -10.42 25.90
CA LEU A 164 -5.14 -11.43 25.96
C LEU A 164 -4.68 -12.67 26.74
N LEU A 165 -3.46 -13.13 26.51
CA LEU A 165 -2.89 -14.25 27.26
C LEU A 165 -2.75 -13.92 28.74
N GLU A 166 -2.34 -12.69 29.07
CA GLU A 166 -2.33 -12.17 30.45
C GLU A 166 -3.74 -12.13 31.06
N MET A 167 -4.73 -11.65 30.30
CA MET A 167 -6.14 -11.62 30.72
C MET A 167 -6.66 -13.00 31.08
N LEU A 168 -6.27 -14.03 30.32
CA LEU A 168 -6.69 -15.42 30.54
C LEU A 168 -5.77 -16.20 31.48
N ASN A 169 -4.73 -15.56 32.03
CA ASN A 169 -3.70 -16.20 32.85
C ASN A 169 -3.07 -17.43 32.17
N LEU A 170 -2.76 -17.29 30.88
CA LEU A 170 -2.12 -18.30 30.05
C LEU A 170 -0.63 -17.99 29.85
N PRO A 171 0.23 -19.02 29.69
CA PRO A 171 1.61 -18.83 29.27
C PRO A 171 1.72 -17.99 27.99
N GLN A 172 2.84 -17.28 27.83
CA GLN A 172 3.03 -16.44 26.64
C GLN A 172 3.35 -17.25 25.38
N HIS A 173 3.84 -18.48 25.53
CA HIS A 173 4.28 -19.34 24.44
C HIS A 173 3.85 -20.79 24.67
N ASN A 174 3.91 -21.58 23.60
CA ASN A 174 3.62 -23.01 23.63
C ASN A 174 4.75 -23.84 24.26
N GLU A 175 5.02 -23.63 25.55
CA GLU A 175 6.09 -24.33 26.29
C GLU A 175 5.88 -25.85 26.35
N LYS A 176 4.63 -26.31 26.17
CA LYS A 176 4.24 -27.73 26.23
C LYS A 176 4.14 -28.39 24.86
N ASN A 177 4.46 -27.70 23.77
CA ASN A 177 4.32 -28.20 22.39
C ASN A 177 2.92 -28.76 22.07
N LEU A 178 1.88 -28.10 22.58
CA LEU A 178 0.49 -28.46 22.34
C LEU A 178 0.18 -28.45 20.82
N THR A 179 -0.55 -29.46 20.38
CA THR A 179 -1.09 -29.58 19.03
C THR A 179 -2.28 -28.63 18.84
N TRP A 180 -2.72 -28.46 17.59
CA TRP A 180 -3.87 -27.61 17.26
C TRP A 180 -5.13 -27.96 18.08
N PRO A 181 -5.58 -29.24 18.18
CA PRO A 181 -6.75 -29.58 19.01
C PRO A 181 -6.54 -29.30 20.51
N GLU A 182 -5.35 -29.58 21.04
CA GLU A 182 -5.03 -29.35 22.46
C GLU A 182 -5.03 -27.86 22.81
N ILE A 183 -4.62 -26.99 21.88
CA ILE A 183 -4.69 -25.53 22.07
C ILE A 183 -6.16 -25.07 22.11
N ILE A 184 -6.99 -25.57 21.20
CA ILE A 184 -8.44 -25.25 21.18
C ILE A 184 -9.11 -25.72 22.48
N GLU A 185 -8.80 -26.94 22.93
CA GLU A 185 -9.31 -27.47 24.19
C GLU A 185 -8.87 -26.63 25.39
N MET A 186 -7.60 -26.21 25.44
CA MET A 186 -7.08 -25.32 26.48
C MET A 186 -7.87 -24.01 26.56
N TYR A 187 -8.04 -23.29 25.44
CA TYR A 187 -8.83 -22.06 25.43
C TYR A 187 -10.30 -22.32 25.80
N SER A 188 -10.88 -23.42 25.30
CA SER A 188 -12.26 -23.81 25.62
C SER A 188 -12.47 -24.04 27.12
N ASN A 189 -11.53 -24.72 27.77
CA ASN A 189 -11.59 -24.97 29.22
C ASN A 189 -11.48 -23.65 30.01
N VAL A 190 -10.52 -22.79 29.66
CA VAL A 190 -10.33 -21.50 30.36
C VAL A 190 -11.54 -20.58 30.17
N VAL A 191 -12.03 -20.42 28.94
CA VAL A 191 -13.20 -19.57 28.66
C VAL A 191 -14.47 -20.17 29.28
N GLY A 192 -14.62 -21.49 29.27
CA GLY A 192 -15.74 -22.22 29.86
C GLY A 192 -15.87 -22.07 31.38
N ASP A 193 -14.81 -21.64 32.07
CA ASP A 193 -14.83 -21.36 33.51
C ASP A 193 -15.16 -19.90 33.86
N ILE A 194 -15.31 -19.02 32.86
CA ILE A 194 -15.51 -17.58 33.05
C ILE A 194 -16.87 -17.16 32.47
N HIS A 195 -17.62 -16.33 33.18
CA HIS A 195 -18.87 -15.75 32.67
C HIS A 195 -18.62 -14.75 31.55
N SER A 196 -19.45 -14.75 30.50
CA SER A 196 -19.36 -13.87 29.34
C SER A 196 -19.24 -12.37 29.70
N GLN A 197 -20.03 -11.89 30.66
CA GLN A 197 -20.00 -10.49 31.10
C GLN A 197 -18.67 -10.10 31.77
N VAL A 198 -18.02 -11.06 32.45
CA VAL A 198 -16.69 -10.84 33.04
C VAL A 198 -15.64 -10.74 31.93
N LEU A 199 -15.70 -11.63 30.93
CA LEU A 199 -14.84 -11.57 29.74
C LEU A 199 -15.00 -10.23 28.99
N ASP A 200 -16.24 -9.76 28.78
CA ASP A 200 -16.51 -8.47 28.11
C ASP A 200 -15.88 -7.30 28.87
N ASN A 201 -16.02 -7.29 30.20
CA ASN A 201 -15.44 -6.28 31.06
C ASN A 201 -13.92 -6.31 31.07
N TRP A 202 -13.31 -7.49 31.20
CA TRP A 202 -11.86 -7.63 31.16
C TRP A 202 -11.29 -7.22 29.80
N SER A 203 -11.87 -7.71 28.71
CA SER A 203 -11.41 -7.43 27.35
C SER A 203 -11.45 -5.93 27.05
N ASN A 204 -12.62 -5.30 27.24
CA ASN A 204 -12.85 -3.94 26.76
C ASN A 204 -12.41 -2.85 27.75
N ASN A 205 -12.56 -3.08 29.05
CA ASN A 205 -12.33 -2.04 30.07
C ASN A 205 -10.96 -2.16 30.77
N VAL A 206 -10.48 -3.39 31.01
CA VAL A 206 -9.24 -3.63 31.76
C VAL A 206 -8.04 -3.76 30.82
N TYR A 207 -8.04 -4.78 29.97
CA TYR A 207 -6.90 -5.12 29.10
C TYR A 207 -6.93 -4.40 27.75
N ARG A 208 -8.07 -3.79 27.40
CA ARG A 208 -8.27 -3.05 26.14
C ARG A 208 -7.93 -3.86 24.89
N THR A 209 -8.16 -5.18 24.94
CA THR A 209 -8.04 -6.13 23.83
C THR A 209 -9.41 -6.39 23.21
N PRO A 210 -9.52 -6.61 21.89
CA PRO A 210 -10.81 -6.86 21.27
C PRO A 210 -11.42 -8.18 21.76
N GLY A 211 -12.69 -8.12 22.12
CA GLY A 211 -13.50 -9.26 22.51
C GLY A 211 -14.96 -8.83 22.65
N THR A 212 -15.88 -9.74 22.37
CA THR A 212 -17.32 -9.44 22.44
C THR A 212 -18.16 -10.70 22.61
N LEU A 213 -19.37 -10.53 23.16
CA LEU A 213 -20.40 -11.55 23.07
C LEU A 213 -20.85 -11.72 21.62
N CYS A 214 -21.07 -12.96 21.19
CA CYS A 214 -21.76 -13.22 19.94
C CYS A 214 -23.26 -13.04 20.16
N LEU A 215 -23.83 -11.94 19.68
CA LEU A 215 -25.23 -11.57 19.91
C LEU A 215 -26.09 -11.99 18.72
N GLU A 216 -27.38 -12.20 18.96
CA GLU A 216 -28.37 -12.19 17.88
C GLU A 216 -28.52 -10.77 17.29
N LYS A 217 -29.03 -10.66 16.07
CA LYS A 217 -29.29 -9.36 15.43
C LYS A 217 -30.20 -8.47 16.30
N ASP A 218 -31.35 -8.98 16.70
CA ASP A 218 -32.33 -8.23 17.49
C ASP A 218 -31.80 -7.92 18.90
N GLU A 219 -30.98 -8.82 19.47
CA GLU A 219 -30.28 -8.58 20.72
C GLU A 219 -29.33 -7.38 20.59
N PHE A 220 -28.50 -7.35 19.55
CA PHE A 220 -27.60 -6.24 19.27
C PHE A 220 -28.35 -4.93 19.04
N GLU A 221 -29.39 -4.92 18.21
CA GLU A 221 -30.22 -3.74 17.94
C GLU A 221 -30.88 -3.18 19.21
N SER A 222 -31.16 -4.05 20.18
CA SER A 222 -31.69 -3.66 21.50
C SER A 222 -30.63 -3.16 22.48
N THR A 223 -29.33 -3.24 22.17
CA THR A 223 -28.28 -2.68 23.03
C THR A 223 -28.25 -1.14 22.94
N PRO A 224 -27.68 -0.44 23.93
CA PRO A 224 -27.41 0.99 23.81
C PRO A 224 -26.53 1.34 22.60
N GLN A 225 -25.61 0.47 22.20
CA GLN A 225 -24.77 0.68 21.03
C GLN A 225 -25.57 0.53 19.74
N GLY A 226 -26.27 -0.58 19.55
CA GLY A 226 -27.07 -0.84 18.34
C GLY A 226 -28.09 0.26 18.09
N ARG A 227 -28.80 0.71 19.13
CA ARG A 227 -29.73 1.86 19.04
C ARG A 227 -29.05 3.17 18.63
N ALA A 228 -27.81 3.40 19.05
CA ALA A 228 -27.10 4.66 18.77
C ALA A 228 -26.66 4.77 17.31
N ILE A 229 -26.35 3.64 16.66
CA ILE A 229 -25.78 3.59 15.31
C ILE A 229 -26.77 3.09 14.23
N LYS A 230 -27.97 2.65 14.61
CA LYS A 230 -28.97 2.06 13.68
C LYS A 230 -29.28 2.93 12.45
N ASP A 231 -29.19 4.25 12.61
CA ASP A 231 -29.53 5.22 11.58
C ASP A 231 -28.27 5.73 10.84
N GLU A 232 -27.07 5.24 11.16
CA GLU A 232 -25.85 5.62 10.43
C GLU A 232 -25.85 5.03 9.02
N PRO A 233 -25.59 5.85 7.97
CA PRO A 233 -25.36 5.35 6.61
C PRO A 233 -23.97 4.68 6.51
N TYR A 234 -23.63 4.11 5.36
CA TYR A 234 -22.31 3.50 5.13
C TYR A 234 -21.11 4.35 5.58
N TYR A 235 -21.21 5.66 5.40
CA TYR A 235 -20.27 6.64 5.96
C TYR A 235 -21.01 7.93 6.29
N ASN A 236 -20.63 8.58 7.38
CA ASN A 236 -21.03 9.97 7.65
C ASN A 236 -20.06 10.91 6.94
N LEU A 237 -20.57 11.97 6.32
CA LEU A 237 -19.77 13.07 5.76
C LEU A 237 -20.15 14.38 6.44
N ILE A 238 -19.19 14.98 7.15
CA ILE A 238 -19.43 16.10 8.06
C ILE A 238 -18.58 17.29 7.63
N ALA A 239 -19.22 18.32 7.09
CA ALA A 239 -18.58 19.59 6.76
C ALA A 239 -18.12 20.31 8.04
N GLN A 240 -16.88 20.82 8.04
CA GLN A 240 -16.28 21.45 9.22
C GLN A 240 -16.48 22.96 9.19
N GLN A 241 -17.54 23.43 9.86
CA GLN A 241 -18.04 24.81 9.76
C GLN A 241 -17.03 25.91 10.12
N HIS A 242 -16.04 25.60 10.96
CA HIS A 242 -15.01 26.57 11.37
C HIS A 242 -13.85 26.70 10.38
N TYR A 243 -13.77 25.82 9.38
CA TYR A 243 -12.70 25.78 8.40
C TYR A 243 -13.26 26.24 7.05
N THR A 244 -13.01 27.51 6.73
CA THR A 244 -13.65 28.27 5.63
C THR A 244 -12.72 28.48 4.43
N GLN A 245 -11.75 27.58 4.23
CA GLN A 245 -10.85 27.62 3.07
C GLN A 245 -11.65 27.73 1.77
N PRO A 246 -11.15 28.46 0.76
CA PRO A 246 -11.89 28.70 -0.47
C PRO A 246 -12.09 27.40 -1.27
N VAL A 247 -12.95 27.51 -2.28
CA VAL A 247 -13.21 26.44 -3.26
C VAL A 247 -11.90 26.03 -3.94
N VAL A 248 -11.63 24.73 -3.97
CA VAL A 248 -10.44 24.17 -4.62
C VAL A 248 -10.82 23.72 -6.03
N SER A 249 -10.73 24.62 -7.02
CA SER A 249 -10.95 24.23 -8.41
C SER A 249 -10.02 23.09 -8.81
N TRP A 250 -10.54 22.14 -9.59
CA TRP A 250 -9.76 21.05 -10.13
C TRP A 250 -8.59 21.51 -11.01
N ASP A 251 -8.72 22.69 -11.64
CA ASP A 251 -7.65 23.35 -12.41
C ASP A 251 -6.45 23.75 -11.53
N GLY A 252 -6.68 23.94 -10.23
CA GLY A 252 -5.64 24.26 -9.25
C GLY A 252 -4.84 23.05 -8.77
N VAL A 253 -5.26 21.83 -9.11
CA VAL A 253 -4.55 20.60 -8.75
C VAL A 253 -3.53 20.30 -9.85
N HIS A 254 -2.24 20.27 -9.52
CA HIS A 254 -1.21 19.84 -10.47
C HIS A 254 -1.21 18.32 -10.63
N PHE A 255 -1.24 17.85 -11.87
CA PHE A 255 -1.21 16.43 -12.24
C PHE A 255 -0.45 16.24 -13.56
N ASP A 256 -0.07 14.99 -13.87
CA ASP A 256 0.47 14.64 -15.18
C ASP A 256 -0.68 14.61 -16.21
N PRO A 257 -0.67 15.45 -17.28
CA PRO A 257 -1.74 15.46 -18.28
C PRO A 257 -1.98 14.12 -18.99
N ALA A 258 -1.01 13.19 -18.97
CA ALA A 258 -1.14 11.84 -19.48
C ALA A 258 -1.95 10.92 -18.54
N ASP A 259 -2.02 11.23 -17.25
CA ASP A 259 -2.81 10.49 -16.26
C ASP A 259 -4.16 11.18 -16.00
N ARG A 260 -5.20 10.67 -16.67
CA ARG A 260 -6.58 11.17 -16.55
C ARG A 260 -7.44 10.39 -15.57
N ARG A 261 -6.82 9.69 -14.60
CA ARG A 261 -7.58 9.03 -13.53
C ARG A 261 -8.19 10.08 -12.58
N PRO A 262 -9.36 9.83 -11.97
CA PRO A 262 -10.14 10.86 -11.26
C PRO A 262 -9.39 11.59 -10.14
N LEU A 263 -8.49 10.90 -9.44
CA LEU A 263 -7.72 11.43 -8.30
C LEU A 263 -6.26 11.75 -8.66
N SER A 264 -5.90 11.82 -9.95
CA SER A 264 -4.53 12.22 -10.32
C SER A 264 -4.18 13.60 -9.75
N GLY A 265 -3.00 13.70 -9.13
CA GLY A 265 -2.53 14.89 -8.42
C GLY A 265 -2.99 15.03 -6.96
N ILE A 266 -3.93 14.20 -6.48
CA ILE A 266 -4.40 14.20 -5.08
C ILE A 266 -3.38 13.47 -4.21
N LYS A 267 -3.01 14.08 -3.07
CA LYS A 267 -2.09 13.50 -2.08
C LYS A 267 -2.84 12.94 -0.87
N VAL A 268 -2.67 11.67 -0.59
CA VAL A 268 -3.31 10.97 0.53
C VAL A 268 -2.25 10.52 1.52
N LEU A 269 -2.36 10.94 2.77
CA LEU A 269 -1.61 10.37 3.88
C LEU A 269 -2.42 9.27 4.53
N ASP A 270 -1.86 8.07 4.53
CA ASP A 270 -2.51 6.87 5.01
C ASP A 270 -1.84 6.35 6.29
N LEU A 271 -2.49 6.63 7.43
CA LEU A 271 -2.07 6.21 8.77
C LEU A 271 -2.96 5.05 9.22
N SER A 272 -2.87 3.95 8.50
CA SER A 272 -3.69 2.77 8.74
C SER A 272 -2.90 1.45 8.72
N ARG A 273 -3.52 0.44 9.32
CA ARG A 273 -2.99 -0.93 9.48
C ARG A 273 -4.12 -1.94 9.24
N ALA A 274 -3.79 -3.22 9.11
CA ALA A 274 -4.73 -4.30 8.79
C ALA A 274 -5.38 -4.17 7.39
N ILE A 275 -6.71 -4.00 7.26
CA ILE A 275 -7.44 -4.14 5.98
C ILE A 275 -8.41 -2.99 5.69
N ALA A 276 -9.31 -2.61 6.62
CA ALA A 276 -10.39 -1.65 6.35
C ALA A 276 -9.89 -0.28 5.88
N ALA A 277 -9.18 0.45 6.75
CA ALA A 277 -8.61 1.73 6.40
C ALA A 277 -7.54 1.65 5.28
N PRO A 278 -6.66 0.61 5.21
CA PRO A 278 -5.79 0.44 4.05
C PRO A 278 -6.55 0.29 2.72
N THR A 279 -7.75 -0.28 2.72
CA THR A 279 -8.57 -0.38 1.50
C THR A 279 -8.98 1.01 0.99
N ILE A 280 -9.23 1.98 1.88
CA ILE A 280 -9.53 3.38 1.50
C ILE A 280 -8.38 3.94 0.65
N GLY A 281 -7.15 3.86 1.17
CA GLY A 281 -5.96 4.31 0.44
C GLY A 281 -5.73 3.53 -0.85
N ARG A 282 -5.98 2.22 -0.86
CA ARG A 282 -5.80 1.36 -2.05
C ARG A 282 -6.74 1.76 -3.19
N VAL A 283 -8.00 2.04 -2.87
CA VAL A 283 -8.98 2.55 -3.85
C VAL A 283 -8.55 3.93 -4.36
N CYS A 284 -8.11 4.84 -3.48
CA CYS A 284 -7.60 6.15 -3.90
C CYS A 284 -6.40 6.03 -4.86
N ALA A 285 -5.45 5.13 -4.58
CA ALA A 285 -4.30 4.87 -5.44
C ALA A 285 -4.70 4.31 -6.81
N ALA A 286 -5.65 3.36 -6.84
CA ALA A 286 -6.18 2.81 -8.09
C ALA A 286 -6.82 3.91 -8.97
N LEU A 287 -7.44 4.91 -8.34
CA LEU A 287 -8.01 6.09 -8.99
C LEU A 287 -7.01 7.22 -9.26
N GLY A 288 -5.71 6.99 -9.06
CA GLY A 288 -4.62 7.90 -9.46
C GLY A 288 -4.05 8.78 -8.36
N ALA A 289 -4.53 8.69 -7.11
CA ALA A 289 -3.95 9.46 -6.02
C ALA A 289 -2.52 9.02 -5.70
N THR A 290 -1.67 9.96 -5.29
CA THR A 290 -0.39 9.64 -4.64
C THR A 290 -0.66 9.30 -3.19
N VAL A 291 -0.55 8.02 -2.84
CA VAL A 291 -0.87 7.53 -1.49
C VAL A 291 0.42 7.19 -0.75
N ILE A 292 0.68 7.93 0.33
CA ILE A 292 1.83 7.75 1.20
C ILE A 292 1.35 7.06 2.48
N ARG A 293 1.67 5.78 2.61
CA ARG A 293 1.46 5.04 3.86
C ARG A 293 2.54 5.42 4.85
N VAL A 294 2.13 5.99 5.98
CA VAL A 294 3.02 6.33 7.08
C VAL A 294 2.94 5.23 8.13
N SER A 295 4.00 4.43 8.26
CA SER A 295 4.14 3.46 9.34
C SER A 295 5.55 3.50 9.91
N CYS A 296 5.87 2.64 10.86
CA CYS A 296 7.20 2.52 11.44
C CYS A 296 7.62 1.05 11.48
N SER A 297 8.88 0.75 11.20
CA SER A 297 9.45 -0.60 11.31
C SER A 297 9.35 -1.19 12.73
N LYS A 298 9.20 -0.33 13.76
CA LYS A 298 8.96 -0.73 15.15
C LYS A 298 7.50 -1.07 15.45
N ASN A 299 6.56 -0.70 14.57
CA ASN A 299 5.17 -1.12 14.73
C ASN A 299 5.08 -2.61 14.42
N THR A 300 4.35 -3.36 15.24
CA THR A 300 3.89 -4.69 14.85
C THR A 300 2.97 -4.56 13.64
N GLU A 301 3.01 -5.45 12.66
CA GLU A 301 2.03 -5.45 11.56
C GLU A 301 1.41 -6.84 11.42
N LEU A 302 0.26 -6.93 10.76
CA LEU A 302 -0.29 -8.20 10.31
C LEU A 302 0.14 -8.42 8.86
N PRO A 303 1.20 -9.19 8.60
CA PRO A 303 1.90 -8.99 7.33
C PRO A 303 1.19 -9.53 6.09
N ILE A 304 0.31 -10.52 6.27
CA ILE A 304 -0.53 -11.04 5.19
C ILE A 304 -1.41 -9.94 4.56
N THR A 305 -1.79 -8.93 5.34
CA THR A 305 -2.62 -7.82 4.85
C THR A 305 -1.79 -6.71 4.22
N LEU A 306 -0.47 -6.64 4.47
CA LEU A 306 0.39 -5.60 3.91
C LEU A 306 0.49 -5.70 2.39
N ILE A 307 0.54 -6.92 1.84
CA ILE A 307 0.73 -7.11 0.40
C ILE A 307 -0.48 -6.60 -0.37
N ASP A 308 -1.70 -6.94 0.04
CA ASP A 308 -2.93 -6.39 -0.55
C ASP A 308 -3.10 -4.90 -0.21
N GLY A 309 -2.99 -4.55 1.07
CA GLY A 309 -3.27 -3.22 1.58
C GLY A 309 -2.28 -2.13 1.14
N CYS A 310 -1.12 -2.50 0.58
CA CYS A 310 -0.11 -1.53 0.11
C CYS A 310 -0.03 -1.41 -1.42
N ILE A 311 -0.86 -2.12 -2.20
CA ILE A 311 -0.87 -2.01 -3.66
C ILE A 311 -1.10 -0.56 -4.07
N GLY A 312 -0.22 -0.04 -4.93
CA GLY A 312 -0.29 1.34 -5.43
C GLY A 312 0.17 2.42 -4.45
N LYS A 313 0.71 2.06 -3.27
CA LYS A 313 1.14 3.02 -2.24
C LYS A 313 2.66 3.11 -2.13
N THR A 314 3.15 4.27 -1.72
CA THR A 314 4.53 4.43 -1.23
C THR A 314 4.53 4.36 0.30
N SER A 315 5.32 3.46 0.88
CA SER A 315 5.47 3.39 2.34
C SER A 315 6.68 4.20 2.81
N VAL A 316 6.51 4.97 3.89
CA VAL A 316 7.58 5.66 4.60
C VAL A 316 7.71 5.12 6.02
N ASP A 317 8.94 5.04 6.52
CA ASP A 317 9.26 4.60 7.88
C ASP A 317 9.47 5.84 8.78
N ILE A 318 8.42 6.23 9.51
CA ILE A 318 8.37 7.41 10.37
C ILE A 318 7.89 6.99 11.76
N ASP A 319 8.76 7.13 12.76
CA ASP A 319 8.44 6.85 14.16
C ASP A 319 7.74 8.05 14.82
N LEU A 320 6.40 8.00 14.90
CA LEU A 320 5.57 9.07 15.52
C LEU A 320 5.74 9.20 17.05
N LYS A 321 6.52 8.32 17.68
CA LYS A 321 6.92 8.48 19.09
C LYS A 321 8.19 9.33 19.24
N SER A 322 8.91 9.58 18.16
CA SER A 322 10.10 10.44 18.13
C SER A 322 9.76 11.88 17.74
N PHE A 323 10.53 12.86 18.22
CA PHE A 323 10.34 14.26 17.83
C PHE A 323 10.54 14.46 16.31
N GLU A 324 11.61 13.89 15.74
CA GLU A 324 11.89 13.98 14.30
C GLU A 324 10.79 13.35 13.44
N GLY A 325 10.27 12.18 13.85
CA GLY A 325 9.18 11.55 13.10
C GLY A 325 7.90 12.37 13.12
N ARG A 326 7.56 13.00 14.26
CA ARG A 326 6.43 13.93 14.32
C ARG A 326 6.65 15.15 13.44
N LYS A 327 7.85 15.74 13.44
CA LYS A 327 8.21 16.86 12.57
C LYS A 327 8.04 16.49 11.09
N LYS A 328 8.51 15.32 10.67
CA LYS A 328 8.35 14.86 9.29
C LYS A 328 6.89 14.58 8.91
N LEU A 329 6.06 14.09 9.82
CA LEU A 329 4.63 13.97 9.56
C LEU A 329 3.97 15.35 9.40
N LEU A 330 4.35 16.36 10.20
CA LEU A 330 3.85 17.73 10.04
C LEU A 330 4.14 18.27 8.63
N GLU A 331 5.38 18.13 8.16
CA GLU A 331 5.79 18.53 6.80
C GLU A 331 4.93 17.83 5.72
N LEU A 332 4.66 16.52 5.89
CA LEU A 332 3.81 15.78 4.96
C LEU A 332 2.35 16.26 4.96
N ILE A 333 1.80 16.61 6.13
CA ILE A 333 0.41 17.06 6.28
C ILE A 333 0.15 18.37 5.52
N GLU A 334 1.14 19.27 5.46
CA GLU A 334 1.02 20.56 4.76
C GLU A 334 0.60 20.38 3.30
N GLU A 335 1.07 19.32 2.64
CA GLU A 335 0.78 19.03 1.25
C GLU A 335 -0.44 18.14 1.03
N ALA A 336 -0.96 17.48 2.07
CA ALA A 336 -2.00 16.47 1.96
C ALA A 336 -3.39 17.03 1.60
N ASP A 337 -4.13 16.28 0.78
CA ASP A 337 -5.55 16.51 0.49
C ASP A 337 -6.45 15.66 1.36
N VAL A 338 -5.99 14.45 1.69
CA VAL A 338 -6.71 13.46 2.47
C VAL A 338 -5.80 12.93 3.56
N PHE A 339 -6.34 12.79 4.76
CA PHE A 339 -5.69 12.13 5.89
C PHE A 339 -6.57 10.96 6.33
N ILE A 340 -6.04 9.74 6.28
CA ILE A 340 -6.76 8.53 6.72
C ILE A 340 -6.22 8.12 8.09
N ASP A 341 -7.10 8.15 9.08
CA ASP A 341 -6.89 7.67 10.44
C ASP A 341 -7.57 6.30 10.61
N GLY A 342 -6.77 5.24 10.56
CA GLY A 342 -7.22 3.86 10.81
C GLY A 342 -6.87 3.35 12.21
N TYR A 343 -6.50 4.24 13.14
CA TYR A 343 -6.23 3.83 14.51
C TYR A 343 -7.52 3.84 15.35
N ARG A 344 -7.50 3.09 16.46
CA ARG A 344 -8.57 3.17 17.45
C ARG A 344 -8.78 4.65 17.87
N PRO A 345 -10.02 5.12 18.00
CA PRO A 345 -10.30 6.47 18.48
C PRO A 345 -9.50 6.81 19.75
N ALA A 346 -9.03 8.06 19.83
CA ALA A 346 -8.10 8.61 20.82
C ALA A 346 -6.60 8.36 20.55
N VAL A 347 -6.19 7.35 19.77
CA VAL A 347 -4.75 7.06 19.57
C VAL A 347 -4.04 8.21 18.85
N MET A 348 -4.64 8.73 17.78
CA MET A 348 -4.07 9.84 17.02
C MET A 348 -4.05 11.14 17.82
N GLU A 349 -5.04 11.37 18.68
CA GLU A 349 -5.04 12.47 19.64
C GLU A 349 -3.84 12.39 20.60
N HIS A 350 -3.52 11.20 21.12
CA HIS A 350 -2.34 11.00 21.99
C HIS A 350 -1.01 11.20 21.26
N LEU A 351 -0.97 10.93 19.95
CA LEU A 351 0.20 11.18 19.11
C LEU A 351 0.32 12.64 18.67
N GLY A 352 -0.71 13.48 18.91
CA GLY A 352 -0.75 14.89 18.54
C GLY A 352 -1.31 15.17 17.14
N PHE A 353 -1.90 14.16 16.49
CA PHE A 353 -2.38 14.20 15.11
C PHE A 353 -3.84 13.73 14.98
N GLY A 354 -4.62 13.90 16.06
CA GLY A 354 -6.06 13.71 16.02
C GLY A 354 -6.73 14.68 15.04
N ARG A 355 -8.00 14.42 14.72
CA ARG A 355 -8.79 15.17 13.73
C ARG A 355 -8.65 16.68 13.86
N ASP A 356 -8.92 17.23 15.04
CA ASP A 356 -8.94 18.69 15.25
C ASP A 356 -7.54 19.30 15.15
N ALA A 357 -6.50 18.55 15.56
CA ALA A 357 -5.11 18.98 15.43
C ALA A 357 -4.70 19.06 13.95
N VAL A 358 -5.01 18.03 13.15
CA VAL A 358 -4.70 18.02 11.71
C VAL A 358 -5.48 19.11 10.97
N LEU A 359 -6.76 19.28 11.24
CA LEU A 359 -7.56 20.36 10.66
C LEU A 359 -7.04 21.74 11.06
N GLY A 360 -6.63 21.91 12.33
CA GLY A 360 -5.99 23.13 12.83
C GLY A 360 -4.69 23.47 12.12
N LEU A 361 -3.82 22.48 11.88
CA LEU A 361 -2.55 22.66 11.16
C LEU A 361 -2.75 23.18 9.74
N VAL A 362 -3.81 22.75 9.06
CA VAL A 362 -4.09 23.14 7.67
C VAL A 362 -5.10 24.29 7.55
N ALA A 363 -5.49 24.90 8.68
CA ALA A 363 -6.52 25.94 8.72
C ALA A 363 -6.16 27.18 7.89
N SER A 364 -4.87 27.54 7.85
CA SER A 364 -4.36 28.72 7.14
C SER A 364 -4.02 28.46 5.66
N ARG A 365 -4.20 27.23 5.17
CA ARG A 365 -3.97 26.93 3.75
C ARG A 365 -5.07 27.56 2.88
N ASP A 366 -4.75 27.75 1.61
CA ASP A 366 -5.72 28.09 0.56
C ASP A 366 -6.63 26.92 0.16
N ARG A 367 -6.46 25.74 0.78
CA ARG A 367 -7.26 24.54 0.52
C ARG A 367 -7.51 23.73 1.79
N GLY A 368 -8.76 23.30 1.97
CA GLY A 368 -9.14 22.41 3.07
C GLY A 368 -8.68 20.96 2.87
N LEU A 369 -8.99 20.10 3.84
CA LEU A 369 -8.57 18.69 3.90
C LEU A 369 -9.77 17.78 4.16
N VAL A 370 -9.72 16.55 3.63
CA VAL A 370 -10.65 15.47 3.99
C VAL A 370 -10.01 14.57 5.03
N TYR A 371 -10.54 14.56 6.26
CA TYR A 371 -10.07 13.70 7.34
C TYR A 371 -10.97 12.48 7.45
N CYS A 372 -10.49 11.31 7.06
CA CYS A 372 -11.24 10.07 7.06
C CYS A 372 -10.87 9.22 8.27
N GLN A 373 -11.87 8.83 9.06
CA GLN A 373 -11.70 8.01 10.24
C GLN A 373 -12.46 6.69 10.10
N GLU A 374 -11.81 5.60 10.51
CA GLU A 374 -12.38 4.26 10.52
C GLU A 374 -12.35 3.69 11.95
N ASN A 375 -13.40 2.99 12.35
CA ASN A 375 -13.41 2.23 13.60
C ASN A 375 -14.31 0.98 13.51
N CYS A 376 -14.35 0.17 14.59
CA CYS A 376 -15.20 -1.01 14.60
C CYS A 376 -16.68 -0.73 14.86
N TYR A 377 -17.01 0.02 15.92
CA TYR A 377 -18.38 0.04 16.49
C TYR A 377 -19.27 1.21 16.04
N GLY A 378 -18.76 2.13 15.22
CA GLY A 378 -19.45 3.35 14.84
C GLY A 378 -19.07 4.54 15.71
N TRP A 379 -19.62 5.71 15.36
CA TRP A 379 -19.18 7.01 15.89
C TRP A 379 -20.10 7.58 16.96
N LYS A 380 -21.12 6.81 17.35
CA LYS A 380 -22.07 7.11 18.42
C LYS A 380 -22.12 5.94 19.41
N GLY A 381 -22.69 6.22 20.59
CA GLY A 381 -22.95 5.20 21.60
C GLY A 381 -21.77 4.90 22.54
N PRO A 382 -21.97 4.00 23.52
CA PRO A 382 -20.98 3.74 24.56
C PRO A 382 -19.75 2.93 24.09
N TRP A 383 -19.77 2.32 22.91
CA TRP A 383 -18.69 1.44 22.44
C TRP A 383 -17.73 2.10 21.45
N THR A 384 -17.84 3.41 21.18
CA THR A 384 -17.00 4.14 20.21
C THR A 384 -15.49 3.96 20.44
N THR A 385 -15.04 3.82 21.68
CA THR A 385 -13.62 3.66 22.03
C THR A 385 -13.20 2.19 22.24
N ARG A 386 -14.10 1.22 22.06
CA ARG A 386 -13.78 -0.19 22.23
C ARG A 386 -12.85 -0.67 21.10
N PRO A 387 -11.90 -1.58 21.42
CA PRO A 387 -11.16 -2.32 20.38
C PRO A 387 -12.08 -3.16 19.50
N GLY A 388 -11.79 -3.24 18.21
CA GLY A 388 -12.50 -4.18 17.34
C GLY A 388 -11.72 -4.55 16.09
N TRP A 389 -12.26 -5.56 15.40
CA TRP A 389 -11.77 -6.22 14.19
C TRP A 389 -12.98 -6.74 13.40
N ALA A 390 -12.84 -7.07 12.11
CA ALA A 390 -13.97 -7.58 11.31
C ALA A 390 -14.70 -8.75 11.97
N GLN A 391 -13.96 -9.71 12.53
CA GLN A 391 -14.51 -10.88 13.23
C GLN A 391 -15.36 -10.51 14.45
N ILE A 392 -14.96 -9.44 15.15
CA ILE A 392 -15.72 -8.88 16.28
C ILE A 392 -16.99 -8.20 15.76
N ALA A 393 -16.89 -7.45 14.65
CA ALA A 393 -18.04 -6.83 14.02
C ALA A 393 -19.06 -7.86 13.50
N ASP A 394 -18.60 -8.97 12.92
CA ASP A 394 -19.46 -10.05 12.41
C ASP A 394 -20.23 -10.72 13.56
N THR A 395 -19.56 -10.99 14.67
CA THR A 395 -20.16 -11.73 15.78
C THR A 395 -21.05 -10.87 16.66
N VAL A 396 -20.73 -9.59 16.85
CA VAL A 396 -21.52 -8.71 17.72
C VAL A 396 -22.89 -8.35 17.12
N CYS A 397 -23.06 -8.38 15.80
CA CYS A 397 -24.31 -7.99 15.12
C CYS A 397 -25.12 -9.17 14.58
N GLY A 398 -24.81 -10.42 14.98
CA GLY A 398 -25.57 -11.62 14.61
C GLY A 398 -25.18 -12.30 13.31
N ILE A 399 -24.29 -11.71 12.50
CA ILE A 399 -23.80 -12.37 11.27
C ILE A 399 -23.14 -13.71 11.61
N GLY A 400 -22.33 -13.76 12.67
CA GLY A 400 -21.62 -14.99 13.02
C GLY A 400 -22.55 -16.17 13.31
N LEU A 401 -23.60 -15.96 14.10
CA LEU A 401 -24.60 -17.00 14.41
C LEU A 401 -25.39 -17.42 13.17
N ASP A 402 -25.75 -16.47 12.31
CA ASP A 402 -26.44 -16.76 11.06
C ASP A 402 -25.60 -17.60 10.09
N ILE A 403 -24.30 -17.34 10.00
CA ILE A 403 -23.37 -18.15 9.20
C ILE A 403 -23.28 -19.56 9.79
N GLY A 404 -23.15 -19.70 11.10
CA GLY A 404 -23.15 -21.02 11.75
C GLY A 404 -24.38 -21.85 11.42
N ARG A 405 -25.56 -21.25 11.55
CA ARG A 405 -26.84 -21.88 11.19
C ARG A 405 -26.93 -22.22 9.71
N PHE A 406 -26.41 -21.35 8.85
CA PHE A 406 -26.30 -21.63 7.42
C PHE A 406 -25.44 -22.89 7.16
N HIS A 407 -24.36 -23.07 7.91
CA HIS A 407 -23.50 -24.26 7.85
C HIS A 407 -24.03 -25.48 8.65
N GLY A 408 -25.19 -25.36 9.31
CA GLY A 408 -25.85 -26.46 10.02
C GLY A 408 -25.47 -26.60 11.50
N TYR A 409 -24.96 -25.55 12.13
CA TYR A 409 -24.55 -25.55 13.53
C TYR A 409 -25.24 -24.46 14.35
N ASP A 410 -25.41 -24.71 15.64
CA ASP A 410 -25.88 -23.72 16.62
C ASP A 410 -24.69 -23.09 17.37
N GLU A 411 -23.79 -22.51 16.61
CA GLU A 411 -22.61 -21.81 17.09
C GLU A 411 -22.25 -20.69 16.11
N PRO A 412 -21.54 -19.63 16.53
CA PRO A 412 -21.13 -18.57 15.62
C PRO A 412 -19.90 -18.99 14.81
N HIS A 413 -19.93 -18.67 13.52
CA HIS A 413 -18.80 -18.83 12.59
C HIS A 413 -18.32 -17.48 12.10
N ILE A 414 -17.02 -17.36 11.87
CA ILE A 414 -16.46 -16.16 11.25
C ILE A 414 -16.86 -16.10 9.78
N PHE A 415 -17.11 -14.89 9.25
CA PHE A 415 -17.32 -14.72 7.83
C PHE A 415 -16.09 -15.25 7.08
N PRO A 416 -16.23 -16.15 6.08
CA PRO A 416 -15.09 -16.65 5.34
C PRO A 416 -14.39 -15.53 4.53
N GLY A 417 -13.42 -14.86 5.16
CA GLY A 417 -12.72 -13.70 4.62
C GLY A 417 -13.15 -12.37 5.26
N PRO A 418 -12.34 -11.32 5.15
CA PRO A 418 -12.53 -10.08 5.89
C PRO A 418 -13.53 -9.12 5.20
N ASN A 419 -14.75 -9.60 4.94
CA ASN A 419 -15.76 -8.84 4.19
C ASN A 419 -16.13 -7.50 4.85
N ALA A 420 -16.30 -7.49 6.18
CA ALA A 420 -16.62 -6.27 6.92
C ALA A 420 -15.52 -5.19 6.79
N ASP A 421 -14.25 -5.62 6.75
CA ASP A 421 -13.13 -4.70 6.52
C ASP A 421 -13.25 -4.04 5.15
N TYR A 422 -13.43 -4.84 4.10
CA TYR A 422 -13.51 -4.32 2.74
C TYR A 422 -14.73 -3.42 2.53
N LEU A 423 -15.93 -3.83 2.94
CA LEU A 423 -17.13 -2.97 2.86
C LEU A 423 -16.88 -1.61 3.53
N THR A 424 -16.23 -1.60 4.69
CA THR A 424 -15.90 -0.37 5.42
C THR A 424 -14.85 0.48 4.70
N GLY A 425 -13.86 -0.17 4.11
CA GLY A 425 -12.85 0.49 3.29
C GLY A 425 -13.43 1.10 2.01
N HIS A 426 -14.35 0.42 1.34
CA HIS A 426 -15.05 0.95 0.18
C HIS A 426 -15.99 2.09 0.58
N ALA A 427 -16.70 1.98 1.70
CA ALA A 427 -17.51 3.06 2.24
C ALA A 427 -16.68 4.30 2.59
N GLY A 428 -15.52 4.12 3.23
CA GLY A 428 -14.57 5.18 3.52
C GLY A 428 -14.02 5.83 2.24
N ALA A 429 -13.67 5.05 1.23
CA ALA A 429 -13.23 5.56 -0.08
C ALA A 429 -14.33 6.39 -0.75
N ALA A 430 -15.56 5.90 -0.76
CA ALA A 430 -16.71 6.64 -1.28
C ALA A 430 -16.90 7.97 -0.54
N GLY A 431 -16.78 7.97 0.79
CA GLY A 431 -16.80 9.20 1.58
C GLY A 431 -15.65 10.16 1.25
N VAL A 432 -14.45 9.65 0.99
CA VAL A 432 -13.30 10.46 0.56
C VAL A 432 -13.58 11.12 -0.80
N LEU A 433 -14.04 10.37 -1.80
CA LEU A 433 -14.41 10.92 -3.11
C LEU A 433 -15.52 11.96 -2.98
N HIS A 434 -16.54 11.67 -2.16
CA HIS A 434 -17.63 12.60 -1.93
C HIS A 434 -17.15 13.90 -1.24
N GLY A 435 -16.31 13.80 -0.21
CA GLY A 435 -15.71 14.96 0.46
C GLY A 435 -14.83 15.78 -0.47
N LEU A 436 -14.03 15.14 -1.33
CA LEU A 436 -13.21 15.83 -2.34
C LEU A 436 -14.08 16.54 -3.39
N TYR A 437 -15.17 15.91 -3.82
CA TYR A 437 -16.15 16.49 -4.73
C TYR A 437 -16.82 17.74 -4.13
N LEU A 438 -17.25 17.68 -2.87
CA LEU A 438 -17.83 18.86 -2.21
C LEU A 438 -16.79 19.95 -1.98
N ARG A 439 -15.55 19.60 -1.58
CA ARG A 439 -14.44 20.56 -1.43
C ARG A 439 -14.15 21.34 -2.71
N SER A 440 -14.22 20.69 -3.88
CA SER A 440 -13.97 21.37 -5.15
C SER A 440 -15.09 22.29 -5.62
N ARG A 441 -16.26 22.23 -4.97
CA ARG A 441 -17.43 23.06 -5.31
C ARG A 441 -17.79 24.07 -4.22
N GLN A 442 -17.53 23.74 -2.96
CA GLN A 442 -17.96 24.49 -1.78
C GLN A 442 -16.79 24.95 -0.90
N GLY A 443 -15.58 24.43 -1.13
CA GLY A 443 -14.43 24.71 -0.26
C GLY A 443 -14.53 24.00 1.10
N GLY A 444 -13.75 24.50 2.06
CA GLY A 444 -13.70 24.00 3.43
C GLY A 444 -13.08 22.61 3.59
N SER A 445 -13.19 22.08 4.81
CA SER A 445 -12.70 20.74 5.19
C SER A 445 -13.86 19.81 5.55
N TYR A 446 -13.66 18.52 5.35
CA TYR A 446 -14.68 17.49 5.59
C TYR A 446 -14.13 16.37 6.46
N VAL A 447 -14.99 15.79 7.27
CA VAL A 447 -14.68 14.61 8.07
C VAL A 447 -15.55 13.45 7.56
N VAL A 448 -14.88 12.35 7.20
CA VAL A 448 -15.52 11.10 6.79
C VAL A 448 -15.41 10.12 7.94
N GLN A 449 -16.50 9.43 8.25
CA GLN A 449 -16.59 8.48 9.35
C GLN A 449 -17.25 7.20 8.86
N CYS A 450 -16.51 6.09 8.81
CA CYS A 450 -17.05 4.76 8.48
C CYS A 450 -16.77 3.77 9.61
N SER A 451 -17.50 2.64 9.64
CA SER A 451 -17.23 1.60 10.64
C SER A 451 -17.65 0.19 10.25
N LEU A 452 -16.97 -0.81 10.82
CA LEU A 452 -17.17 -2.22 10.54
C LEU A 452 -18.60 -2.70 10.83
N VAL A 453 -19.12 -2.38 12.02
CA VAL A 453 -20.47 -2.80 12.43
C VAL A 453 -21.53 -2.14 11.56
N VAL A 454 -21.39 -0.85 11.23
CA VAL A 454 -22.36 -0.17 10.35
C VAL A 454 -22.34 -0.79 8.95
N SER A 455 -21.18 -1.10 8.38
CA SER A 455 -21.10 -1.79 7.08
C SER A 455 -21.81 -3.15 7.09
N ASN A 456 -21.65 -3.92 8.18
CA ASN A 456 -22.36 -5.18 8.37
C ASN A 456 -23.88 -4.98 8.50
N MET A 457 -24.32 -3.99 9.26
CA MET A 457 -25.75 -3.64 9.39
C MET A 457 -26.35 -3.22 8.04
N GLN A 458 -25.61 -2.47 7.22
CA GLN A 458 -26.05 -2.10 5.86
C GLN A 458 -26.23 -3.35 4.99
N MET A 459 -25.28 -4.29 4.98
CA MET A 459 -25.43 -5.57 4.29
C MET A 459 -26.64 -6.37 4.80
N GLN A 460 -26.85 -6.44 6.11
CA GLN A 460 -28.02 -7.09 6.71
C GLN A 460 -29.33 -6.43 6.31
N SER A 461 -29.35 -5.11 6.10
CA SER A 461 -30.55 -4.35 5.73
C SER A 461 -31.10 -4.72 4.34
N TYR A 462 -30.25 -5.28 3.47
CA TYR A 462 -30.67 -5.80 2.16
C TYR A 462 -31.34 -7.17 2.22
N GLY A 463 -31.42 -7.77 3.41
CA GLY A 463 -32.03 -9.07 3.64
C GLY A 463 -31.12 -10.24 3.30
N LYS A 464 -31.55 -11.42 3.76
CA LYS A 464 -30.90 -12.70 3.45
C LYS A 464 -31.41 -13.26 2.13
N TYR A 465 -30.70 -14.26 1.61
CA TYR A 465 -31.25 -15.12 0.56
C TYR A 465 -32.50 -15.86 1.06
N THR A 466 -33.46 -16.11 0.16
CA THR A 466 -34.63 -16.95 0.42
C THR A 466 -34.22 -18.39 0.72
N GLU A 467 -35.11 -19.20 1.30
CA GLU A 467 -34.81 -20.61 1.61
C GLU A 467 -34.41 -21.41 0.36
N GLU A 468 -35.07 -21.16 -0.78
CA GLU A 468 -34.76 -21.79 -2.07
C GLU A 468 -33.35 -21.40 -2.56
N GLN A 469 -33.03 -20.11 -2.53
CA GLN A 469 -31.70 -19.60 -2.90
C GLN A 469 -30.61 -20.16 -1.97
N GLN A 470 -30.87 -20.25 -0.66
CA GLN A 470 -29.93 -20.84 0.29
C GLN A 470 -29.74 -22.33 0.04
N ALA A 471 -30.80 -23.08 -0.29
CA ALA A 471 -30.71 -24.50 -0.64
C ALA A 471 -29.85 -24.71 -1.90
N ALA A 472 -30.06 -23.90 -2.93
CA ALA A 472 -29.24 -23.90 -4.14
C ALA A 472 -27.77 -23.55 -3.83
N LEU A 473 -27.53 -22.49 -3.06
CA LEU A 473 -26.20 -22.05 -2.67
C LEU A 473 -25.43 -23.12 -1.86
N LYS A 474 -26.11 -23.80 -0.92
CA LYS A 474 -25.55 -24.94 -0.17
C LYS A 474 -25.23 -26.11 -1.11
N ALA A 475 -26.10 -26.38 -2.09
CA ALA A 475 -25.88 -27.45 -3.06
C ALA A 475 -24.68 -27.20 -3.99
N ARG A 476 -24.32 -25.93 -4.24
CA ARG A 476 -23.10 -25.54 -4.98
C ARG A 476 -21.83 -25.59 -4.12
N ASN A 477 -21.96 -25.55 -2.79
CA ASN A 477 -20.86 -25.47 -1.82
C ASN A 477 -20.74 -26.70 -0.90
N ARG A 478 -21.14 -27.89 -1.36
CA ARG A 478 -21.21 -29.15 -0.57
C ARG A 478 -19.92 -29.49 0.18
N ASP A 479 -18.81 -28.99 -0.33
CA ASP A 479 -17.48 -29.21 0.18
C ASP A 479 -17.13 -28.40 1.43
N LEU A 480 -17.91 -27.36 1.74
CA LEU A 480 -17.72 -26.45 2.88
C LEU A 480 -18.89 -26.50 3.88
N ILE A 481 -20.12 -26.76 3.40
CA ILE A 481 -21.29 -26.89 4.27
C ILE A 481 -21.05 -28.02 5.29
N GLY A 482 -21.26 -27.74 6.58
CA GLY A 482 -21.03 -28.71 7.66
C GLY A 482 -19.57 -29.03 7.95
N LYS A 483 -18.61 -28.19 7.56
CA LYS A 483 -17.18 -28.39 7.86
C LYS A 483 -16.49 -27.22 8.54
N ILE A 484 -17.00 -26.00 8.35
CA ILE A 484 -16.52 -24.80 9.05
C ILE A 484 -17.00 -24.86 10.50
N ARG A 485 -16.19 -24.36 11.43
CA ARG A 485 -16.41 -24.41 12.87
C ARG A 485 -16.09 -23.08 13.54
N HIS A 486 -16.57 -22.88 14.76
CA HIS A 486 -16.37 -21.67 15.56
C HIS A 486 -14.90 -21.27 15.81
N TYR A 487 -13.96 -22.20 15.61
CA TYR A 487 -12.52 -21.99 15.74
C TYR A 487 -11.77 -21.80 14.40
N ASP A 488 -12.49 -21.64 13.29
CA ASP A 488 -11.90 -21.28 12.00
C ASP A 488 -11.80 -19.75 11.88
N GLU A 489 -10.80 -19.15 12.52
CA GLU A 489 -10.50 -17.72 12.32
C GLU A 489 -9.94 -17.42 10.90
N ILE A 490 -9.79 -16.14 10.53
CA ILE A 490 -9.43 -15.70 9.16
C ILE A 490 -8.19 -16.41 8.59
N VAL A 491 -7.14 -16.61 9.38
CA VAL A 491 -5.90 -17.27 8.94
C VAL A 491 -6.15 -18.77 8.72
N SER A 492 -6.95 -19.40 9.57
CA SER A 492 -7.43 -20.78 9.41
C SER A 492 -8.29 -20.94 8.16
N HIS A 493 -9.20 -20.00 7.87
CA HIS A 493 -9.93 -19.96 6.61
C HIS A 493 -9.00 -19.86 5.40
N GLY A 494 -7.92 -19.05 5.49
CA GLY A 494 -6.90 -18.96 4.46
C GLY A 494 -6.13 -20.27 4.28
N ARG A 495 -5.65 -20.87 5.37
CA ARG A 495 -4.87 -22.12 5.36
C ARG A 495 -5.68 -23.31 4.86
N ASN A 496 -6.95 -23.41 5.28
CA ASN A 496 -7.89 -24.45 4.85
C ASN A 496 -8.51 -24.16 3.48
N GLN A 497 -8.15 -23.02 2.87
CA GLN A 497 -8.66 -22.55 1.58
C GLN A 497 -10.19 -22.42 1.53
N ASN A 498 -10.83 -22.21 2.68
CA ASN A 498 -12.29 -22.10 2.80
C ASN A 498 -12.81 -20.94 1.93
N VAL A 499 -12.12 -19.80 1.94
CA VAL A 499 -12.49 -18.62 1.15
C VAL A 499 -12.35 -18.87 -0.35
N ILE A 500 -11.28 -19.54 -0.76
CA ILE A 500 -10.98 -19.84 -2.17
C ILE A 500 -12.01 -20.84 -2.70
N ARG A 501 -12.28 -21.90 -1.94
CA ARG A 501 -13.28 -22.91 -2.29
C ARG A 501 -14.69 -22.32 -2.33
N GLY A 502 -15.01 -21.43 -1.39
CA GLY A 502 -16.32 -20.75 -1.34
C GLY A 502 -16.49 -19.77 -2.49
N PHE A 503 -15.42 -19.10 -2.90
CA PHE A 503 -15.44 -18.28 -4.10
C PHE A 503 -15.56 -19.14 -5.36
N ILE A 504 -14.84 -20.25 -5.49
CA ILE A 504 -14.95 -21.12 -6.68
C ILE A 504 -16.33 -21.76 -6.79
N ALA A 505 -16.91 -22.17 -5.65
CA ALA A 505 -18.12 -22.96 -5.55
C ALA A 505 -18.03 -24.20 -6.46
N ASP A 506 -18.87 -24.28 -7.50
CA ASP A 506 -18.98 -25.38 -8.45
C ASP A 506 -18.42 -25.07 -9.85
N ARG A 507 -17.85 -23.88 -10.06
CA ARG A 507 -17.51 -23.36 -11.41
C ARG A 507 -16.22 -23.91 -12.02
N GLY A 508 -15.38 -24.56 -11.21
CA GLY A 508 -13.99 -24.88 -11.59
C GLY A 508 -13.07 -23.64 -11.52
N PHE A 509 -11.78 -23.88 -11.30
CA PHE A 509 -10.80 -22.83 -10.97
C PHE A 509 -10.71 -21.74 -12.06
N ASP A 510 -10.45 -22.11 -13.31
CA ASP A 510 -10.19 -21.16 -14.41
C ASP A 510 -11.43 -20.34 -14.80
N LYS A 511 -12.64 -20.87 -14.54
CA LYS A 511 -13.90 -20.15 -14.79
C LYS A 511 -14.20 -19.15 -13.68
N ALA A 512 -13.94 -19.51 -12.42
CA ALA A 512 -14.18 -18.62 -11.29
C ALA A 512 -13.10 -17.53 -11.19
N ILE A 513 -11.83 -17.89 -11.38
CA ILE A 513 -10.67 -17.02 -11.22
C ILE A 513 -10.02 -16.83 -12.60
N LYS A 514 -10.55 -15.86 -13.35
CA LYS A 514 -10.09 -15.57 -14.72
C LYS A 514 -8.68 -14.97 -14.72
N HIS A 515 -7.91 -15.26 -15.76
CA HIS A 515 -6.53 -14.74 -15.89
C HIS A 515 -6.46 -13.22 -15.90
N GLU A 516 -7.47 -12.54 -16.46
CA GLU A 516 -7.55 -11.07 -16.46
C GLU A 516 -7.76 -10.45 -15.07
N TYR A 517 -8.15 -11.23 -14.05
CA TYR A 517 -8.42 -10.72 -12.71
C TYR A 517 -7.15 -10.62 -11.86
N TYR A 518 -6.04 -11.23 -12.31
CA TYR A 518 -4.79 -11.26 -11.56
C TYR A 518 -3.61 -10.86 -12.43
N GLN A 519 -2.64 -10.19 -11.79
CA GLN A 519 -1.35 -9.90 -12.36
C GLN A 519 -0.30 -10.78 -11.71
N LYS A 520 0.56 -11.41 -12.52
CA LYS A 520 1.79 -12.02 -12.02
C LYS A 520 2.87 -10.95 -11.98
N VAL A 521 3.37 -10.67 -10.78
CA VAL A 521 4.56 -9.86 -10.58
C VAL A 521 5.73 -10.81 -10.31
N ASP A 522 6.87 -10.61 -10.98
CA ASP A 522 8.10 -11.37 -10.68
C ASP A 522 8.65 -11.01 -9.28
N GLY A 523 8.23 -9.86 -8.74
CA GLY A 523 8.65 -9.32 -7.45
C GLY A 523 10.13 -8.97 -7.40
N SER A 524 10.85 -9.09 -8.51
CA SER A 524 12.29 -9.00 -8.56
C SER A 524 12.68 -7.63 -9.09
N GLN A 525 12.72 -6.65 -8.18
CA GLN A 525 13.52 -5.44 -8.41
C GLN A 525 15.01 -5.77 -8.59
N TYR A 526 15.40 -7.03 -8.39
CA TYR A 526 16.76 -7.53 -8.52
C TYR A 526 16.78 -8.69 -9.50
N SER A 527 17.68 -8.65 -10.48
CA SER A 527 17.91 -9.75 -11.41
C SER A 527 19.40 -9.95 -11.64
N THR A 528 19.81 -11.16 -11.99
CA THR A 528 21.19 -11.45 -12.35
C THR A 528 21.37 -11.33 -13.86
N ILE A 529 22.06 -10.28 -14.30
CA ILE A 529 22.32 -10.01 -15.72
C ILE A 529 23.80 -10.19 -16.00
N GLY A 530 24.14 -11.15 -16.88
CA GLY A 530 25.54 -11.43 -17.22
C GLY A 530 26.40 -11.85 -16.02
N GLY A 531 25.79 -12.48 -15.02
CA GLY A 531 26.46 -12.89 -13.77
C GLY A 531 26.52 -11.80 -12.70
N VAL A 532 25.98 -10.60 -12.96
CA VAL A 532 25.99 -9.47 -12.02
C VAL A 532 24.59 -9.26 -11.45
N SER A 533 24.47 -9.31 -10.11
CA SER A 533 23.24 -8.90 -9.42
C SER A 533 22.95 -7.43 -9.74
N SER A 534 21.73 -7.13 -10.18
CA SER A 534 21.39 -5.80 -10.68
C SER A 534 20.01 -5.39 -10.20
N TYR A 535 19.89 -4.16 -9.72
CA TYR A 535 18.59 -3.54 -9.47
C TYR A 535 17.96 -3.08 -10.78
N ILE A 536 16.68 -3.35 -10.99
CA ILE A 536 15.91 -2.96 -12.16
C ILE A 536 14.75 -2.07 -11.69
N SER A 537 14.64 -0.88 -12.28
CA SER A 537 13.52 0.03 -12.08
C SER A 537 12.88 0.42 -13.42
N GLU A 538 11.56 0.25 -13.48
CA GLU A 538 10.71 0.52 -14.63
C GLU A 538 9.38 1.12 -14.12
N SER A 539 8.85 2.12 -14.83
CA SER A 539 7.57 2.74 -14.45
C SER A 539 6.37 1.82 -14.71
N GLN A 540 6.40 1.04 -15.79
CA GLN A 540 5.50 -0.06 -16.09
C GLN A 540 6.27 -1.13 -16.89
N PRO A 541 5.87 -2.41 -16.83
CA PRO A 541 6.45 -3.44 -17.70
C PRO A 541 6.46 -2.98 -19.16
N ASP A 542 7.60 -3.14 -19.83
CA ASP A 542 7.81 -2.82 -21.25
C ASP A 542 7.69 -1.32 -21.64
N SER A 543 7.54 -0.39 -20.67
CA SER A 543 7.43 1.06 -20.95
C SER A 543 8.68 1.64 -21.65
N TYR A 544 9.81 0.95 -21.50
CA TYR A 544 11.09 1.33 -22.08
C TYR A 544 11.17 1.19 -23.60
N ALA A 545 10.23 0.48 -24.24
CA ALA A 545 10.19 0.33 -25.69
C ALA A 545 10.20 1.69 -26.43
N SER A 546 9.75 2.75 -25.75
CA SER A 546 9.73 4.12 -26.28
C SER A 546 11.04 4.93 -26.11
N LYS A 547 11.95 4.55 -25.19
CA LYS A 547 13.17 5.34 -24.88
C LYS A 547 14.46 4.54 -24.80
N GLY A 548 14.42 3.30 -24.31
CA GLY A 548 15.58 2.42 -24.19
C GLY A 548 16.03 2.12 -22.76
N ILE A 549 17.25 1.58 -22.63
CA ILE A 549 17.84 1.12 -21.37
C ILE A 549 18.84 2.14 -20.85
N LEU A 550 18.74 2.50 -19.58
CA LEU A 550 19.66 3.40 -18.89
C LEU A 550 20.47 2.62 -17.84
N LEU A 551 21.79 2.58 -18.02
CA LEU A 551 22.73 2.06 -17.04
C LEU A 551 23.10 3.17 -16.05
N LEU A 552 22.65 3.03 -14.81
CA LEU A 552 23.06 3.91 -13.72
C LEU A 552 24.21 3.23 -12.98
N LEU A 553 25.42 3.75 -13.14
CA LEU A 553 26.60 3.22 -12.46
C LEU A 553 26.81 3.99 -11.15
N PRO A 554 26.56 3.35 -9.99
CA PRO A 554 26.49 4.04 -8.71
C PRO A 554 27.86 4.55 -8.23
N ASP A 555 27.82 5.46 -7.26
CA ASP A 555 28.98 5.80 -6.46
C ASP A 555 29.41 4.62 -5.56
N GLY A 556 30.44 4.80 -4.73
CA GLY A 556 30.99 3.75 -3.86
C GLY A 556 30.00 3.12 -2.87
N PHE A 557 28.77 3.63 -2.77
CA PHE A 557 27.71 3.12 -1.90
C PHE A 557 26.77 2.12 -2.60
N GLY A 558 27.02 1.80 -3.88
CA GLY A 558 26.32 0.73 -4.59
C GLY A 558 24.80 0.92 -4.62
N LEU A 559 24.06 -0.08 -4.16
CA LEU A 559 22.59 -0.07 -4.14
C LEU A 559 21.98 0.66 -2.93
N ALA A 560 22.68 1.67 -2.39
CA ALA A 560 22.15 2.54 -1.35
C ALA A 560 20.88 3.29 -1.82
N LYS A 561 20.03 3.65 -0.85
CA LYS A 561 18.69 4.21 -1.09
C LYS A 561 18.67 5.40 -2.05
N HIS A 562 19.67 6.29 -2.00
CA HIS A 562 19.73 7.45 -2.91
C HIS A 562 19.92 7.06 -4.37
N ASN A 563 20.70 6.02 -4.66
CA ASN A 563 20.88 5.51 -6.02
C ASN A 563 19.61 4.80 -6.54
N LEU A 564 18.88 4.10 -5.65
CA LEU A 564 17.59 3.50 -6.00
C LEU A 564 16.54 4.56 -6.34
N ILE A 565 16.43 5.62 -5.52
CA ILE A 565 15.53 6.76 -5.78
C ILE A 565 15.88 7.44 -7.10
N LEU A 566 17.17 7.60 -7.39
CA LEU A 566 17.61 8.20 -8.63
C LEU A 566 17.24 7.32 -9.84
N ALA A 567 17.37 6.00 -9.73
CA ALA A 567 16.88 5.08 -10.75
C ALA A 567 15.37 5.18 -10.94
N ASP A 568 14.60 5.22 -9.86
CA ASP A 568 13.14 5.39 -9.93
C ASP A 568 12.74 6.71 -10.60
N ASN A 569 13.50 7.78 -10.38
CA ASN A 569 13.28 9.07 -11.04
C ASN A 569 13.53 8.97 -12.55
N PHE A 570 14.60 8.31 -12.99
CA PHE A 570 14.80 8.04 -14.42
C PHE A 570 13.75 7.08 -15.00
N ALA A 571 13.28 6.10 -14.23
CA ALA A 571 12.25 5.15 -14.67
C ALA A 571 10.88 5.80 -14.87
N LYS A 572 10.52 6.78 -14.03
CA LYS A 572 9.33 7.64 -14.21
C LYS A 572 9.36 8.41 -15.52
N GLU A 573 10.55 8.76 -15.99
CA GLU A 573 10.75 9.38 -17.30
C GLU A 573 10.69 8.37 -18.46
N GLY A 574 10.33 7.12 -18.23
CA GLY A 574 10.11 6.11 -19.28
C GLY A 574 11.34 5.29 -19.67
N TRP A 575 12.44 5.37 -18.92
CA TRP A 575 13.60 4.50 -19.12
C TRP A 575 13.45 3.16 -18.37
N ARG A 576 14.02 2.08 -18.91
CA ARG A 576 14.34 0.89 -18.10
C ARG A 576 15.70 1.12 -17.46
N VAL A 577 15.74 1.29 -16.14
CA VAL A 577 16.95 1.63 -15.42
C VAL A 577 17.54 0.37 -14.78
N ILE A 578 18.83 0.14 -15.02
CA ILE A 578 19.58 -0.97 -14.44
C ILE A 578 20.74 -0.41 -13.62
N ILE A 579 20.78 -0.75 -12.33
CA ILE A 579 21.90 -0.46 -11.43
C ILE A 579 22.65 -1.78 -11.12
N PRO A 580 23.85 -1.99 -11.66
CA PRO A 580 24.63 -3.19 -11.35
C PRO A 580 25.28 -3.11 -9.96
N ASP A 581 25.16 -4.17 -9.17
CA ASP A 581 25.92 -4.38 -7.92
C ASP A 581 27.31 -4.94 -8.23
N TYR A 582 28.17 -4.14 -8.86
CA TYR A 582 29.56 -4.51 -9.12
C TYR A 582 30.46 -4.47 -7.86
N PHE A 583 29.88 -4.19 -6.69
CA PHE A 583 30.52 -4.35 -5.40
C PHE A 583 30.15 -5.69 -4.73
N GLU A 584 29.32 -6.52 -5.36
CA GLU A 584 28.97 -7.87 -4.89
C GLU A 584 28.50 -7.86 -3.42
N SER A 585 27.60 -6.92 -3.10
CA SER A 585 27.04 -6.70 -1.76
C SER A 585 28.07 -6.29 -0.68
N ASP A 586 29.24 -5.78 -1.10
CA ASP A 586 30.26 -5.13 -0.25
C ASP A 586 30.42 -3.63 -0.62
N PRO A 587 29.36 -2.78 -0.57
CA PRO A 587 29.50 -1.34 -0.77
C PRO A 587 30.18 -0.65 0.42
N LEU A 588 30.61 0.60 0.25
CA LEU A 588 31.07 1.42 1.38
C LEU A 588 29.93 1.63 2.40
N PRO A 589 30.23 1.64 3.71
CA PRO A 589 29.22 1.83 4.74
C PRO A 589 28.60 3.23 4.64
N ILE A 590 27.28 3.33 4.88
CA ILE A 590 26.55 4.60 4.75
C ILE A 590 27.00 5.65 5.76
N GLN A 591 27.60 5.24 6.88
CA GLN A 591 28.21 6.11 7.87
C GLN A 591 29.34 6.95 7.25
N PHE A 592 30.05 6.43 6.24
CA PHE A 592 31.11 7.17 5.56
C PHE A 592 30.56 8.39 4.79
N LEU A 593 29.28 8.33 4.38
CA LEU A 593 28.56 9.46 3.81
C LEU A 593 28.11 10.46 4.88
N LYS A 594 27.64 9.97 6.03
CA LYS A 594 26.96 10.83 7.03
C LYS A 594 27.91 11.60 7.94
N GLN A 595 29.20 11.25 7.96
CA GLN A 595 30.17 11.79 8.92
C GLN A 595 30.34 13.29 8.74
N ASP A 596 30.46 14.01 9.85
CA ASP A 596 30.97 15.38 9.84
C ASP A 596 32.50 15.31 9.63
N PRO A 597 33.03 15.78 8.48
CA PRO A 597 34.46 15.70 8.21
C PRO A 597 35.31 16.57 9.14
N SER A 598 34.70 17.48 9.90
CA SER A 598 35.40 18.31 10.91
C SER A 598 35.62 17.59 12.25
N LEU A 599 35.00 16.43 12.45
CA LEU A 599 35.06 15.64 13.68
C LEU A 599 35.82 14.32 13.47
N SER A 600 36.56 13.87 14.48
CA SER A 600 37.07 12.49 14.48
C SER A 600 35.92 11.48 14.63
N ILE A 601 36.14 10.21 14.27
CA ILE A 601 35.12 9.14 14.40
C ILE A 601 34.57 9.07 15.83
N ASN A 602 35.41 9.31 16.85
CA ASN A 602 35.00 9.25 18.26
C ASN A 602 34.09 10.42 18.67
N GLU A 603 34.23 11.56 18.01
CA GLU A 603 33.48 12.80 18.29
C GLU A 603 32.16 12.88 17.53
N GLN A 604 31.92 11.97 16.56
CA GLN A 604 30.64 11.90 15.86
C GLN A 604 29.47 11.74 16.86
N PRO A 605 28.34 12.45 16.70
CA PRO A 605 27.21 12.39 17.62
C PRO A 605 26.33 11.13 17.37
N TRP A 606 26.96 9.97 17.27
CA TRP A 606 26.33 8.70 16.91
C TRP A 606 26.47 7.65 18.02
N PRO A 607 25.61 6.61 18.03
CA PRO A 607 25.81 5.42 18.85
C PRO A 607 27.17 4.75 18.58
N GLU A 608 27.74 4.09 19.59
CA GLU A 608 29.07 3.45 19.48
C GLU A 608 29.12 2.39 18.38
N GLU A 609 28.02 1.67 18.15
CA GLU A 609 27.88 0.69 17.08
C GLU A 609 28.10 1.31 15.69
N GLU A 610 27.57 2.51 15.43
CA GLU A 610 27.76 3.20 14.15
C GLU A 610 29.18 3.72 13.97
N LYS A 611 29.83 4.17 15.06
CA LYS A 611 31.23 4.58 15.05
C LYS A 611 32.14 3.41 14.73
N GLN A 612 31.85 2.23 15.31
CA GLN A 612 32.65 1.03 15.12
C GLN A 612 32.69 0.60 13.66
N ILE A 613 31.58 0.71 12.92
CA ILE A 613 31.51 0.43 11.47
C ILE A 613 32.59 1.21 10.69
N LEU A 614 32.82 2.48 11.03
CA LEU A 614 33.84 3.31 10.37
C LEU A 614 35.26 2.95 10.81
N ARG A 615 35.48 2.56 12.06
CA ARG A 615 36.80 2.14 12.54
C ARG A 615 37.27 0.86 11.87
N ASP A 616 36.33 -0.03 11.55
CA ASP A 616 36.61 -1.32 10.90
C ASP A 616 36.78 -1.21 9.38
N LEU A 617 36.56 -0.02 8.80
CA LEU A 617 36.68 0.21 7.36
C LEU A 617 38.15 0.32 6.91
N ASP A 618 38.68 -0.74 6.30
CA ASP A 618 39.93 -0.68 5.52
C ASP A 618 39.63 -0.29 4.06
N PHE A 619 39.61 1.03 3.81
CA PHE A 619 39.33 1.59 2.49
C PHE A 619 40.34 1.15 1.41
N PRO A 620 41.67 1.12 1.66
CA PRO A 620 42.63 0.54 0.71
C PRO A 620 42.37 -0.93 0.37
N ALA A 621 41.99 -1.77 1.34
CA ALA A 621 41.62 -3.15 1.07
C ALA A 621 40.33 -3.26 0.23
N TRP A 622 39.34 -2.41 0.52
CA TRP A 622 38.12 -2.31 -0.26
C TRP A 622 38.42 -1.96 -1.73
N LEU A 623 39.29 -0.98 -1.99
CA LEU A 623 39.74 -0.63 -3.35
C LEU A 623 40.46 -1.77 -4.07
N ARG A 624 41.20 -2.63 -3.35
CA ARG A 624 41.83 -3.83 -3.96
C ARG A 624 40.79 -4.87 -4.35
N ARG A 625 39.80 -5.12 -3.48
CA ARG A 625 38.69 -6.06 -3.74
C ARG A 625 37.81 -5.60 -4.91
N HIS A 626 37.59 -4.29 -5.02
CA HIS A 626 36.71 -3.65 -6.02
C HIS A 626 37.49 -2.78 -7.00
N ASN A 627 38.63 -3.28 -7.48
CA ASN A 627 39.46 -2.53 -8.41
C ASN A 627 38.76 -2.33 -9.77
N HIS A 628 39.12 -1.25 -10.47
CA HIS A 628 38.48 -0.88 -11.73
C HIS A 628 38.62 -1.92 -12.85
N THR A 629 39.63 -2.79 -12.81
CA THR A 629 39.76 -3.88 -13.80
C THR A 629 38.67 -4.93 -13.60
N LYS A 630 38.48 -5.39 -12.36
CA LYS A 630 37.40 -6.31 -11.99
C LYS A 630 36.04 -5.74 -12.34
N VAL A 631 35.76 -4.49 -11.93
CA VAL A 631 34.47 -3.84 -12.20
C VAL A 631 34.23 -3.69 -13.71
N SER A 632 35.26 -3.34 -14.49
CA SER A 632 35.11 -3.28 -15.96
C SER A 632 34.75 -4.64 -16.56
N SER A 633 35.37 -5.73 -16.09
CA SER A 633 35.03 -7.09 -16.56
C SER A 633 33.60 -7.51 -16.22
N LEU A 634 33.11 -7.18 -15.01
CA LEU A 634 31.72 -7.43 -14.62
C LEU A 634 30.74 -6.66 -15.53
N LEU A 635 31.02 -5.38 -15.78
CA LEU A 635 30.20 -4.53 -16.64
C LEU A 635 30.23 -4.96 -18.12
N GLU A 636 31.36 -5.49 -18.62
CA GLU A 636 31.45 -6.08 -19.96
C GLU A 636 30.54 -7.32 -20.09
N GLY A 637 30.55 -8.20 -19.10
CA GLY A 637 29.66 -9.36 -19.06
C GLY A 637 28.18 -8.96 -19.04
N LEU A 638 27.83 -8.00 -18.18
CA LEU A 638 26.48 -7.46 -18.05
C LEU A 638 26.01 -6.79 -19.35
N THR A 639 26.79 -5.86 -19.90
CA THR A 639 26.42 -5.12 -21.12
C THR A 639 26.33 -6.04 -22.34
N SER A 640 27.23 -7.01 -22.47
CA SER A 640 27.14 -8.04 -23.52
C SER A 640 25.83 -8.82 -23.42
N ARG A 641 25.41 -9.18 -22.19
CA ARG A 641 24.14 -9.87 -21.97
C ARG A 641 22.95 -8.97 -22.32
N ILE A 642 22.94 -7.71 -21.90
CA ILE A 642 21.87 -6.75 -22.23
C ILE A 642 21.76 -6.60 -23.76
N SER A 643 22.85 -6.31 -24.45
CA SER A 643 22.85 -6.16 -25.91
C SER A 643 22.38 -7.42 -26.63
N SER A 644 22.69 -8.61 -26.09
CA SER A 644 22.19 -9.88 -26.67
C SER A 644 20.69 -10.10 -26.47
N GLN A 645 20.12 -9.62 -25.36
CA GLN A 645 18.71 -9.76 -25.04
C GLN A 645 17.85 -8.68 -25.70
N HIS A 646 18.45 -7.52 -25.99
CA HIS A 646 17.78 -6.33 -26.51
C HIS A 646 18.59 -5.71 -27.67
N PRO A 647 18.75 -6.42 -28.80
CA PRO A 647 19.66 -6.00 -29.89
C PRO A 647 19.30 -4.66 -30.53
N ASP A 648 18.00 -4.31 -30.54
CA ASP A 648 17.49 -3.08 -31.18
C ASP A 648 17.23 -1.95 -30.17
N THR A 649 17.62 -2.11 -28.91
CA THR A 649 17.36 -1.12 -27.85
C THR A 649 18.60 -0.30 -27.55
N ALA A 650 18.48 1.03 -27.62
CA ALA A 650 19.56 1.93 -27.24
C ALA A 650 19.92 1.78 -25.76
N ILE A 651 21.23 1.72 -25.47
CA ILE A 651 21.76 1.73 -24.10
C ILE A 651 22.44 3.09 -23.85
N VAL A 652 21.94 3.84 -22.89
CA VAL A 652 22.59 5.07 -22.39
C VAL A 652 23.17 4.82 -21.01
N GLY A 653 24.11 5.64 -20.56
CA GLY A 653 24.76 5.45 -19.26
C GLY A 653 24.98 6.75 -18.49
N VAL A 654 24.63 6.73 -17.20
CA VAL A 654 24.93 7.80 -16.25
C VAL A 654 25.77 7.27 -15.09
N GLY A 655 26.84 7.97 -14.72
CA GLY A 655 27.79 7.50 -13.71
C GLY A 655 28.13 8.57 -12.68
N TYR A 656 28.25 8.16 -11.41
CA TYR A 656 28.52 9.07 -10.29
C TYR A 656 29.80 8.64 -9.56
N CYS A 657 30.72 9.58 -9.28
CA CYS A 657 31.95 9.29 -8.53
C CYS A 657 32.71 8.09 -9.14
N PHE A 658 32.78 6.96 -8.43
CA PHE A 658 33.39 5.70 -8.85
C PHE A 658 32.80 5.18 -10.17
N GLY A 659 31.48 5.20 -10.32
CA GLY A 659 30.79 4.78 -11.54
C GLY A 659 31.05 5.69 -12.75
N GLY A 660 31.46 6.94 -12.50
CA GLY A 660 31.79 7.91 -13.55
C GLY A 660 32.91 7.44 -14.49
N LYS A 661 34.00 6.87 -13.93
CA LYS A 661 35.10 6.27 -14.73
C LYS A 661 34.59 5.16 -15.65
N HIS A 662 33.68 4.32 -15.15
CA HIS A 662 33.16 3.18 -15.90
C HIS A 662 32.20 3.61 -17.02
N VAL A 663 31.42 4.68 -16.83
CA VAL A 663 30.63 5.25 -17.93
C VAL A 663 31.53 5.75 -19.06
N LEU A 664 32.64 6.43 -18.75
CA LEU A 664 33.61 6.85 -19.77
C LEU A 664 34.15 5.66 -20.57
N ARG A 665 34.49 4.56 -19.89
CA ARG A 665 34.97 3.32 -20.53
C ARG A 665 33.93 2.68 -21.44
N LEU A 666 32.68 2.57 -20.98
CA LEU A 666 31.58 1.99 -21.76
C LEU A 666 31.19 2.86 -22.97
N SER A 667 31.44 4.17 -22.90
CA SER A 667 31.18 5.14 -23.98
C SER A 667 32.04 4.93 -25.24
N LYS A 668 33.02 4.02 -25.18
CA LYS A 668 33.86 3.67 -26.33
C LYS A 668 33.15 2.73 -27.30
N ASN A 669 32.33 1.82 -26.79
CA ASN A 669 31.82 0.69 -27.58
C ASN A 669 30.35 0.32 -27.33
N VAL A 670 29.80 0.64 -26.16
CA VAL A 670 28.46 0.16 -25.73
C VAL A 670 27.42 1.27 -25.75
N LEU A 671 27.74 2.41 -25.13
CA LEU A 671 26.73 3.44 -24.90
C LEU A 671 26.44 4.26 -26.15
N LYS A 672 25.16 4.57 -26.37
CA LYS A 672 24.69 5.52 -27.38
C LYS A 672 24.88 6.96 -26.97
N ALA A 673 24.69 7.25 -25.67
CA ALA A 673 24.97 8.55 -25.06
C ALA A 673 25.40 8.34 -23.60
N ALA A 674 26.24 9.24 -23.09
CA ALA A 674 26.82 9.12 -21.77
C ALA A 674 26.80 10.44 -20.98
N ALA A 675 26.53 10.33 -19.69
CA ALA A 675 26.64 11.42 -18.74
C ALA A 675 27.43 10.95 -17.50
N CYS A 676 28.27 11.81 -16.92
CA CYS A 676 28.84 11.52 -15.60
C CYS A 676 28.97 12.76 -14.74
N PHE A 677 28.93 12.54 -13.43
CA PHE A 677 29.02 13.60 -12.43
C PHE A 677 30.16 13.31 -11.45
N HIS A 678 30.98 14.33 -11.22
CA HIS A 678 32.14 14.31 -10.32
C HIS A 678 32.95 12.99 -10.41
N PRO A 679 33.38 12.55 -11.61
CA PRO A 679 33.94 11.23 -11.79
C PRO A 679 35.31 11.11 -11.10
N SER A 680 35.49 10.07 -10.30
CA SER A 680 36.71 9.83 -9.53
C SER A 680 37.62 8.82 -10.22
N PHE A 681 38.93 8.89 -9.91
CA PHE A 681 39.96 7.98 -10.44
C PHE A 681 40.12 8.01 -11.97
N VAL A 682 39.69 9.07 -12.65
CA VAL A 682 39.76 9.17 -14.12
C VAL A 682 41.20 9.44 -14.57
N GLU A 683 41.60 8.73 -15.62
CA GLU A 683 42.90 8.85 -16.27
C GLU A 683 42.71 9.18 -17.76
N ALA A 684 43.78 9.61 -18.43
CA ALA A 684 43.75 9.93 -19.86
C ALA A 684 43.19 8.78 -20.72
N GLU A 685 43.57 7.53 -20.38
CA GLU A 685 43.15 6.33 -21.08
C GLU A 685 41.63 6.14 -21.08
N ASP A 686 40.93 6.60 -20.03
CA ASP A 686 39.47 6.44 -19.94
C ASP A 686 38.73 7.31 -20.97
N MET A 687 39.30 8.46 -21.34
CA MET A 687 38.77 9.38 -22.35
C MET A 687 39.16 8.98 -23.78
N ASN A 688 40.25 8.23 -23.94
CA ASN A 688 40.75 7.83 -25.25
C ASN A 688 39.77 6.89 -25.97
N GLY A 689 39.39 7.27 -27.20
CA GLY A 689 38.56 6.47 -28.09
C GLY A 689 37.07 6.49 -27.81
N ILE A 690 36.58 7.39 -26.96
CA ILE A 690 35.12 7.58 -26.73
C ILE A 690 34.43 7.92 -28.05
N ARG A 691 33.29 7.26 -28.30
CA ARG A 691 32.45 7.40 -29.49
C ARG A 691 31.07 7.96 -29.19
N ALA A 692 30.58 7.80 -27.96
CA ALA A 692 29.28 8.30 -27.53
C ALA A 692 29.34 9.81 -27.21
N PRO A 693 28.30 10.60 -27.57
CA PRO A 693 28.11 11.94 -27.05
C PRO A 693 28.19 11.98 -25.52
N LEU A 694 29.03 12.87 -25.00
CA LEU A 694 29.43 12.86 -23.59
C LEU A 694 29.08 14.19 -22.89
N TYR A 695 28.38 14.08 -21.77
CA TYR A 695 28.12 15.17 -20.83
C TYR A 695 28.85 14.95 -19.51
N ILE A 696 29.62 15.92 -19.03
CA ILE A 696 30.27 15.85 -17.71
C ILE A 696 29.83 17.02 -16.84
N GLY A 697 29.21 16.72 -15.70
CA GLY A 697 28.91 17.68 -14.64
C GLY A 697 29.96 17.64 -13.53
N LEU A 698 30.59 18.77 -13.23
CA LEU A 698 31.59 18.89 -12.15
C LEU A 698 31.03 19.76 -11.03
N ALA A 699 31.39 19.43 -9.79
CA ALA A 699 31.16 20.28 -8.64
C ALA A 699 32.26 21.36 -8.59
N GLU A 700 31.89 22.61 -8.28
CA GLU A 700 32.87 23.70 -8.14
C GLU A 700 33.83 23.48 -6.96
N LYS A 701 33.33 22.90 -5.86
CA LYS A 701 34.08 22.66 -4.62
C LYS A 701 34.22 21.16 -4.35
N ASP A 702 34.93 20.46 -5.23
CA ASP A 702 35.12 19.02 -5.12
C ASP A 702 36.52 18.66 -4.59
N ASP A 703 36.63 18.54 -3.28
CA ASP A 703 37.89 18.18 -2.60
C ASP A 703 38.24 16.68 -2.72
N MET A 704 37.36 15.87 -3.30
CA MET A 704 37.54 14.42 -3.46
C MET A 704 38.15 14.03 -4.80
N VAL A 705 38.37 14.99 -5.70
CA VAL A 705 39.03 14.80 -6.99
C VAL A 705 40.21 15.76 -7.13
N PRO A 706 41.22 15.46 -7.97
CA PRO A 706 42.33 16.39 -8.19
C PRO A 706 41.83 17.73 -8.74
N ALA A 707 42.35 18.84 -8.21
CA ALA A 707 42.00 20.18 -8.69
C ALA A 707 42.30 20.39 -10.20
N SER A 708 43.23 19.60 -10.77
CA SER A 708 43.55 19.61 -12.20
C SER A 708 42.52 18.91 -13.08
N LEU A 709 41.63 18.09 -12.50
CA LEU A 709 40.71 17.22 -13.24
C LEU A 709 39.87 17.97 -14.30
N PRO A 710 39.29 19.17 -14.04
CA PRO A 710 38.53 19.89 -15.06
C PRO A 710 39.36 20.27 -16.29
N GLU A 711 40.63 20.64 -16.10
CA GLU A 711 41.53 21.00 -17.20
C GLU A 711 42.05 19.75 -17.92
N ASP A 712 42.34 18.70 -17.16
CA ASP A 712 42.74 17.41 -17.67
C ASP A 712 41.66 16.78 -18.54
N LEU A 713 40.39 16.79 -18.11
CA LEU A 713 39.25 16.31 -18.90
C LEU A 713 39.08 17.10 -20.21
N ARG A 714 39.22 18.43 -20.19
CA ARG A 714 39.18 19.24 -21.43
C ARG A 714 40.34 18.91 -22.37
N ARG A 715 41.53 18.67 -21.82
CA ARG A 715 42.71 18.30 -22.60
C ARG A 715 42.51 16.91 -23.23
N TRP A 716 42.14 15.92 -22.42
CA TRP A 716 41.91 14.54 -22.87
C TRP A 716 40.72 14.42 -23.81
N ALA A 717 39.65 15.21 -23.63
CA ALA A 717 38.53 15.24 -24.57
C ALA A 717 38.99 15.68 -25.98
N ARG A 718 39.81 16.74 -26.05
CA ARG A 718 40.32 17.27 -27.33
C ARG A 718 41.29 16.32 -28.04
N SER A 719 42.15 15.64 -27.28
CA SER A 719 43.20 14.78 -27.85
C SER A 719 42.80 13.31 -27.99
N GLY A 720 41.86 12.83 -27.17
CA GLY A 720 41.57 11.41 -26.98
C GLY A 720 40.24 10.94 -27.56
N MET A 721 39.20 11.79 -27.58
CA MET A 721 37.89 11.39 -28.13
C MET A 721 37.92 11.28 -29.65
N LYS A 722 37.03 10.47 -30.22
CA LYS A 722 36.91 10.40 -31.69
C LYS A 722 36.47 11.77 -32.26
N PRO A 723 37.04 12.22 -33.39
CA PRO A 723 36.65 13.48 -34.01
C PRO A 723 35.14 13.54 -34.30
N GLY A 724 34.51 14.68 -34.01
CA GLY A 724 33.08 14.91 -34.26
C GLY A 724 32.13 14.41 -33.18
N VAL A 725 32.62 13.69 -32.17
CA VAL A 725 31.78 13.27 -31.03
C VAL A 725 31.42 14.50 -30.17
N PRO A 726 30.13 14.78 -29.93
CA PRO A 726 29.72 15.88 -29.07
C PRO A 726 30.24 15.73 -27.63
N PHE A 727 30.83 16.79 -27.11
CA PHE A 727 31.32 16.86 -25.73
C PHE A 727 30.84 18.15 -25.08
N LYS A 728 30.18 18.03 -23.92
CA LYS A 728 29.78 19.17 -23.09
C LYS A 728 30.26 18.94 -21.66
N MET A 729 30.83 19.98 -21.07
CA MET A 729 31.23 19.98 -19.66
C MET A 729 30.68 21.23 -18.96
N GLU A 730 30.10 21.05 -17.78
CA GLU A 730 29.44 22.09 -17.01
C GLU A 730 29.93 22.03 -15.54
N SER A 731 30.22 23.19 -14.96
CA SER A 731 30.55 23.29 -13.52
C SER A 731 29.33 23.80 -12.77
N PHE A 732 28.98 23.13 -11.69
CA PHE A 732 27.82 23.45 -10.84
C PHE A 732 28.28 24.29 -9.65
N PRO A 733 27.84 25.55 -9.56
CA PRO A 733 28.35 26.50 -8.59
C PRO A 733 27.97 26.09 -7.16
N HIS A 734 28.91 26.28 -6.24
CA HIS A 734 28.80 26.02 -4.80
C HIS A 734 28.52 24.57 -4.41
N MET A 735 28.48 23.66 -5.37
CA MET A 735 28.25 22.23 -5.12
C MET A 735 29.54 21.53 -4.73
N GLY A 736 29.40 20.54 -3.84
CA GLY A 736 30.46 19.62 -3.44
C GLY A 736 30.33 18.23 -4.04
N HIS A 737 31.24 17.34 -3.65
CA HIS A 737 31.28 15.97 -4.16
C HIS A 737 29.97 15.21 -3.88
N GLY A 738 29.40 14.57 -4.91
CA GLY A 738 28.17 13.79 -4.75
C GLY A 738 26.86 14.56 -4.93
N PHE A 739 26.87 15.89 -5.21
CA PHE A 739 25.65 16.70 -5.28
C PHE A 739 24.58 16.16 -6.26
N ALA A 740 25.00 15.45 -7.31
CA ALA A 740 24.12 14.93 -8.35
C ALA A 740 23.54 13.52 -8.03
N ALA A 741 24.04 12.86 -6.98
CA ALA A 741 23.53 11.57 -6.49
C ALA A 741 22.95 11.65 -5.07
N ARG A 742 23.49 12.56 -4.25
CA ARG A 742 23.28 12.67 -2.80
C ARG A 742 23.12 14.15 -2.42
N PRO A 743 22.09 14.85 -2.91
CA PRO A 743 21.88 16.25 -2.55
C PRO A 743 21.48 16.38 -1.08
N ASP A 744 21.98 17.42 -0.41
CA ASP A 744 21.31 17.92 0.78
C ASP A 744 20.00 18.58 0.34
N THR A 745 18.88 17.88 0.56
CA THR A 745 17.56 18.34 0.11
C THR A 745 16.96 19.43 0.99
N GLU A 746 17.53 19.69 2.16
CA GLU A 746 17.10 20.76 3.07
C GLU A 746 17.62 22.13 2.59
N ASP A 747 18.77 22.16 1.90
CA ASP A 747 19.27 23.35 1.22
C ASP A 747 18.59 23.54 -0.16
N ALA A 748 17.81 24.61 -0.30
CA ALA A 748 17.09 24.94 -1.52
C ALA A 748 18.02 25.17 -2.74
N SER A 749 19.22 25.71 -2.53
CA SER A 749 20.22 25.92 -3.58
C SER A 749 20.77 24.58 -4.09
N VAL A 750 21.10 23.66 -3.17
CA VAL A 750 21.57 22.31 -3.51
C VAL A 750 20.48 21.54 -4.25
N ARG A 751 19.25 21.58 -3.75
CA ARG A 751 18.09 20.95 -4.40
C ARG A 751 17.87 21.45 -5.83
N ALA A 752 17.99 22.75 -6.07
CA ALA A 752 17.88 23.34 -7.41
C ALA A 752 19.00 22.86 -8.35
N GLN A 753 20.24 22.78 -7.87
CA GLN A 753 21.36 22.27 -8.68
C GLN A 753 21.23 20.78 -8.98
N TYR A 754 20.73 19.99 -8.03
CA TYR A 754 20.43 18.57 -8.23
C TYR A 754 19.36 18.36 -9.31
N GLN A 755 18.23 19.08 -9.21
CA GLN A 755 17.19 19.05 -10.24
C GLN A 755 17.72 19.47 -11.61
N ARG A 756 18.56 20.50 -11.66
CA ARG A 756 19.24 20.92 -12.89
C ARG A 756 20.14 19.83 -13.45
N ALA A 757 20.96 19.17 -12.62
CA ALA A 757 21.83 18.07 -13.04
C ALA A 757 21.03 16.90 -13.64
N PHE A 758 19.93 16.53 -12.97
CA PHE A 758 18.99 15.52 -13.45
C PHE A 758 18.39 15.92 -14.81
N GLN A 759 17.86 17.14 -14.93
CA GLN A 759 17.25 17.65 -16.16
C GLN A 759 18.26 17.70 -17.33
N ARG A 760 19.49 18.15 -17.08
CA ARG A 760 20.56 18.16 -18.10
C ARG A 760 20.90 16.76 -18.60
N THR A 761 20.84 15.77 -17.73
CA THR A 761 21.06 14.37 -18.10
C THR A 761 19.96 13.88 -19.04
N LEU A 762 18.69 14.15 -18.69
CA LEU A 762 17.55 13.80 -19.54
C LEU A 762 17.62 14.48 -20.90
N GLU A 763 17.86 15.80 -20.95
CA GLU A 763 18.01 16.56 -22.19
C GLU A 763 19.11 15.97 -23.08
N HIS A 764 20.23 15.56 -22.48
CA HIS A 764 21.34 14.93 -23.21
C HIS A 764 20.94 13.58 -23.78
N PHE A 765 20.30 12.72 -23.01
CA PHE A 765 19.88 11.40 -23.49
C PHE A 765 18.76 11.48 -24.52
N ILE A 766 17.72 12.28 -24.30
CA ILE A 766 16.65 12.48 -25.29
C ILE A 766 17.22 12.96 -26.62
N LYS A 767 18.18 13.87 -26.58
CA LYS A 767 18.80 14.40 -27.79
C LYS A 767 19.61 13.36 -28.59
N PHE A 768 20.24 12.41 -27.92
CA PHE A 768 21.25 11.54 -28.56
C PHE A 768 20.90 10.05 -28.56
N ALA A 769 19.79 9.64 -27.94
CA ALA A 769 19.32 8.26 -27.89
C ALA A 769 18.10 7.98 -28.80
N SER A 770 17.46 9.03 -29.32
CA SER A 770 16.25 8.93 -30.16
C SER A 770 16.52 8.83 -31.67
N ASP A 771 17.78 8.75 -32.08
CA ASP A 771 18.26 8.47 -33.45
C ASP A 771 18.94 7.09 -33.50
#